data_AF-A0A1J6IFT4-F1
#
_entry.id   AF-A0A1J6IFT4-F1
#
_cell.length_a   1.000
_cell.length_b   1.000
_cell.length_c   1.000
_cell.angle_alpha   90.00
_cell.angle_beta   90.00
_cell.angle_gamma   90.00
#
_symmetry.space_group_name_H-M   'P 1'
#
loop_
_entity.id
_entity.type
_entity.pdbx_description
1 polymer ?
#
loop_
_entity_poly.entity_id
_entity_poly.type
_entity_poly.pdbx_seq_one_letter_code
_entity_poly.pdbx_strand_id
1 'polypeptide(L)'
;MRSREIVLKLVGVCTTAKLLTQLHSLIIRTGLNHDIQIAAKLTELYIELLPVQTARKVFDEIPQPSGYTCNRILQRFCGIKRYGEVLSLFSSMFSFEKPDHFTLLFVLKACSALNALNFGRLIHGFGIKHGNIHSNMFLGSALIEFYSKCGDMDDALRVFEEYTKPDLVLWTTLVTGYEQSFKPDEALAVFTGMMMTHGVSPDPVTLVTVVSACTQLLNLKAGKSVHGLVIRMNNESPLPVSNALLNLYAKTGSIEYAGNLFRMMEEKDVISWSCIISCCAHNGATDRAISLFDEMIHKGVEPNSVSVISALQASEACCNLEKGRQIHELAFQKGLELDILVSTALIDMYMSCCSPKEAIMVFDRMLNKDDVSWFSLLCGCVQNGMFYKSMQIFCDMMASDIQPDATVMVKTLVACSELGIIQLTSCLHGYVIRGGFTSNSFVGASLIECYAKCGSLEEADKVFEGLTDKDVVIWSSMFASYGIHGQARESVNLFHRMVTDSTVRPNKVTFLSILAACSHAGLVEEGIEFFNMMLYKYQLMPESKHYAIIVDLLGRTGELDKAMCFINQMQSQVGAHVWGALFGACRIHQNAEIGEAAARNLLQFDPDHAGYYILLSNMYAVDGKWDDAAELRSAIKEKQLKKITGHSVVRL
;
A
#
# COMPACT_ATOMS: atom_id res chain seq x y z
N MET A 1 18.33 -56.93 40.06
CA MET A 1 17.01 -57.08 39.39
C MET A 1 15.92 -56.19 39.98
N ARG A 2 15.69 -56.16 41.30
CA ARG A 2 14.61 -55.34 41.92
C ARG A 2 14.70 -53.81 41.70
N SER A 3 15.87 -53.23 41.40
CA SER A 3 16.02 -51.78 41.19
C SER A 3 15.52 -51.28 39.82
N ARG A 4 15.68 -52.08 38.76
CA ARG A 4 15.37 -51.69 37.37
C ARG A 4 13.86 -51.54 37.11
N GLU A 5 13.07 -52.52 37.55
CA GLU A 5 11.61 -52.50 37.37
C GLU A 5 10.91 -51.38 38.17
N ILE A 6 11.44 -51.07 39.37
CA ILE A 6 10.94 -49.97 40.20
C ILE A 6 11.21 -48.63 39.50
N VAL A 7 12.42 -48.44 38.97
CA VAL A 7 12.76 -47.22 38.22
C VAL A 7 11.90 -47.09 36.97
N LEU A 8 11.67 -48.16 36.21
CA LEU A 8 10.76 -48.12 35.05
C LEU A 8 9.32 -47.74 35.42
N LYS A 9 8.80 -48.25 36.53
CA LYS A 9 7.48 -47.85 37.06
C LYS A 9 7.46 -46.38 37.50
N LEU A 10 8.51 -45.91 38.17
CA LEU A 10 8.60 -44.50 38.62
C LEU A 10 8.72 -43.52 37.45
N VAL A 11 9.44 -43.89 36.39
CA VAL A 11 9.50 -43.11 35.14
C VAL A 11 8.12 -43.02 34.50
N GLY A 12 7.33 -44.10 34.51
CA GLY A 12 5.96 -44.10 33.96
C GLY A 12 4.94 -43.23 34.72
N VAL A 13 5.23 -42.81 35.96
CA VAL A 13 4.30 -42.06 36.83
C VAL A 13 4.77 -40.61 37.06
N CYS A 14 5.93 -40.22 36.51
CA CYS A 14 6.50 -38.89 36.70
C CYS A 14 5.76 -37.83 35.88
N THR A 15 5.13 -36.86 36.56
CA THR A 15 4.30 -35.80 35.94
C THR A 15 4.80 -34.37 36.19
N THR A 16 5.86 -34.18 36.98
CA THR A 16 6.36 -32.83 37.33
C THR A 16 7.87 -32.71 37.14
N ALA A 17 8.33 -31.52 36.76
CA ALA A 17 9.76 -31.24 36.54
C ALA A 17 10.63 -31.47 37.80
N LYS A 18 10.07 -31.26 38.99
CA LYS A 18 10.74 -31.52 40.27
C LYS A 18 10.94 -33.01 40.53
N LEU A 19 9.93 -33.83 40.25
CA LEU A 19 10.05 -35.29 40.36
C LEU A 19 11.00 -35.85 39.30
N LEU A 20 11.01 -35.27 38.10
CA LEU A 20 11.88 -35.68 37.00
C LEU A 20 13.37 -35.49 37.32
N THR A 21 13.74 -34.36 37.91
CA THR A 21 15.13 -34.10 38.32
C THR A 21 15.57 -35.02 39.47
N GLN A 22 14.69 -35.31 40.42
CA GLN A 22 14.94 -36.29 41.49
C GLN A 22 15.09 -37.70 40.93
N LEU A 23 14.22 -38.10 39.99
CA LEU A 23 14.26 -39.38 39.31
C LEU A 23 15.55 -39.55 38.49
N HIS A 24 15.96 -38.52 37.76
CA HIS A 24 17.23 -38.52 37.02
C HIS A 24 18.43 -38.68 37.97
N SER A 25 18.46 -37.98 39.10
CA SER A 25 19.52 -38.15 40.11
C SER A 25 19.59 -39.58 40.68
N LEU A 26 18.43 -40.23 40.84
CA LEU A 26 18.34 -41.62 41.29
C LEU A 26 18.84 -42.60 40.23
N ILE A 27 18.56 -42.34 38.95
CA ILE A 27 19.04 -43.15 37.81
C ILE A 27 20.58 -43.09 37.72
N ILE A 28 21.17 -41.91 37.88
CA ILE A 28 22.63 -41.74 37.90
C ILE A 28 23.25 -42.51 39.08
N ARG A 29 22.70 -42.34 40.29
CA ARG A 29 23.22 -43.00 41.51
C ARG A 29 23.11 -44.52 41.47
N THR A 30 22.13 -45.05 40.72
CA THR A 30 21.92 -46.51 40.58
C THR A 30 22.69 -47.12 39.41
N GLY A 31 23.43 -46.32 38.63
CA GLY A 31 24.18 -46.78 37.46
C GLY A 31 23.29 -47.26 36.31
N LEU A 32 22.02 -46.86 36.29
CA LEU A 32 21.03 -47.24 35.28
C LEU A 32 20.93 -46.24 34.13
N ASN A 33 21.80 -45.21 34.10
CA ASN A 33 21.86 -44.18 33.06
C ASN A 33 22.18 -44.74 31.67
N HIS A 34 22.86 -45.89 31.58
CA HIS A 34 23.18 -46.57 30.32
C HIS A 34 22.10 -47.58 29.86
N ASP A 35 20.99 -47.73 30.61
CA ASP A 35 19.86 -48.56 30.17
C ASP A 35 19.02 -47.82 29.12
N ILE A 36 19.00 -48.37 27.90
CA ILE A 36 18.37 -47.76 26.72
C ILE A 36 16.88 -47.44 26.96
N GLN A 37 16.13 -48.31 27.66
CA GLN A 37 14.69 -48.10 27.89
C GLN A 37 14.45 -46.99 28.91
N ILE A 38 15.26 -46.95 29.98
CA ILE A 38 15.16 -45.91 31.01
C ILE A 38 15.57 -44.56 30.44
N ALA A 39 16.66 -44.50 29.67
CA ALA A 39 17.17 -43.28 29.09
C ALA A 39 16.26 -42.72 27.98
N ALA A 40 15.65 -43.56 27.15
CA ALA A 40 14.66 -43.14 26.16
C ALA A 40 13.42 -42.53 26.83
N LYS A 41 12.90 -43.20 27.87
CA LYS A 41 11.71 -42.71 28.59
C LYS A 41 12.01 -41.47 29.45
N LEU A 42 13.22 -41.37 29.99
CA LEU A 42 13.69 -40.15 30.65
C LEU A 42 13.76 -38.98 29.67
N THR A 43 14.31 -39.20 28.47
CA THR A 43 14.38 -38.18 27.41
C THR A 43 12.99 -37.69 27.00
N GLU A 44 12.00 -38.58 26.88
CA GLU A 44 10.60 -38.20 26.64
C GLU A 44 10.04 -37.27 27.72
N LEU A 45 10.24 -37.60 28.99
CA LEU A 45 9.78 -36.77 30.10
C LEU A 45 10.48 -35.41 30.14
N TYR A 46 11.76 -35.35 29.79
CA TYR A 46 12.50 -34.09 29.69
C TYR A 46 12.00 -33.22 28.52
N ILE A 47 11.60 -33.83 27.39
CA ILE A 47 10.97 -33.14 26.26
C ILE A 47 9.63 -32.51 26.64
N GLU A 48 8.87 -33.18 27.50
CA GLU A 48 7.53 -32.78 27.94
C GLU A 48 7.55 -31.76 29.09
N LEU A 49 8.49 -31.89 30.04
CA LEU A 49 8.44 -31.17 31.32
C LEU A 49 9.54 -30.09 31.48
N LEU A 50 10.55 -30.04 30.62
CA LEU A 50 11.73 -29.18 30.78
C LEU A 50 12.19 -28.51 29.46
N PRO A 51 13.09 -27.50 29.52
CA PRO A 51 13.66 -26.88 28.32
C PRO A 51 14.40 -27.89 27.44
N VAL A 52 14.22 -27.78 26.12
CA VAL A 52 14.69 -28.77 25.13
C VAL A 52 16.22 -28.91 25.10
N GLN A 53 16.97 -27.89 25.52
CA GLN A 53 18.43 -27.96 25.67
C GLN A 53 18.86 -28.98 26.73
N THR A 54 18.08 -29.10 27.80
CA THR A 54 18.34 -30.08 28.87
C THR A 54 17.99 -31.49 28.38
N ALA A 55 16.89 -31.64 27.65
CA ALA A 55 16.54 -32.89 26.98
C ALA A 55 17.64 -33.36 26.00
N ARG A 56 18.25 -32.42 25.27
CA ARG A 56 19.35 -32.74 24.35
C ARG A 56 20.57 -33.32 25.05
N LYS A 57 20.98 -32.75 26.19
CA LYS A 57 22.11 -33.26 26.98
C LYS A 57 21.87 -34.69 27.46
N VAL A 58 20.66 -34.97 27.96
CA VAL A 58 20.26 -36.31 28.40
C VAL A 58 20.26 -37.30 27.23
N PHE A 59 19.86 -36.85 26.04
CA PHE A 59 19.91 -37.67 24.82
C PHE A 59 21.34 -37.96 24.36
N ASP A 60 22.25 -36.98 24.43
CA ASP A 60 23.66 -37.17 24.04
C ASP A 60 24.42 -38.14 24.96
N GLU A 61 23.91 -38.41 26.16
CA GLU A 61 24.44 -39.41 27.09
C GLU A 61 23.99 -40.85 26.76
N ILE A 62 23.07 -41.04 25.80
CA ILE A 62 22.59 -42.37 25.39
C ILE A 62 23.61 -43.03 24.46
N PRO A 63 24.18 -44.21 24.81
CA PRO A 63 25.24 -44.85 24.02
C PRO A 63 24.81 -45.26 22.60
N GLN A 64 23.56 -45.66 22.41
CA GLN A 64 22.93 -45.94 21.11
C GLN A 64 21.46 -45.49 21.14
N PRO A 65 21.15 -44.27 20.69
CA PRO A 65 19.78 -43.79 20.65
C PRO A 65 18.98 -44.50 19.56
N SER A 66 17.72 -44.85 19.87
CA SER A 66 16.81 -45.42 18.87
C SER A 66 16.21 -44.34 17.97
N GLY A 67 15.82 -44.69 16.74
CA GLY A 67 15.21 -43.81 15.76
C GLY A 67 13.88 -43.24 16.24
N TYR A 68 13.15 -43.99 17.07
CA TYR A 68 11.97 -43.50 17.77
C TYR A 68 12.30 -42.32 18.70
N THR A 69 13.34 -42.45 19.54
CA THR A 69 13.79 -41.38 20.45
C THR A 69 14.30 -40.17 19.66
N CYS A 70 15.02 -40.38 18.56
CA CYS A 70 15.43 -39.31 17.63
C CYS A 70 14.23 -38.57 17.04
N ASN A 71 13.24 -39.29 16.51
CA ASN A 71 12.05 -38.71 15.88
C ASN A 71 11.24 -37.84 16.87
N ARG A 72 11.16 -38.24 18.15
CA ARG A 72 10.53 -37.43 19.21
C ARG A 72 11.27 -36.11 19.47
N ILE A 73 12.61 -36.14 19.48
CA ILE A 73 13.42 -34.92 19.62
C ILE A 73 13.29 -34.02 18.40
N LEU A 74 13.36 -34.59 17.19
CA LEU A 74 13.19 -33.84 15.94
C LEU A 74 11.81 -33.17 15.89
N GLN A 75 10.75 -33.90 16.24
CA GLN A 75 9.39 -33.37 16.36
C GLN A 75 9.35 -32.18 17.33
N ARG A 76 9.99 -32.30 18.50
CA ARG A 76 10.03 -31.22 19.49
C ARG A 76 10.80 -30.01 18.98
N PHE A 77 11.98 -30.20 18.39
CA PHE A 77 12.79 -29.12 17.83
C PHE A 77 12.05 -28.37 16.71
N CYS A 78 11.34 -29.08 15.84
CA CYS A 78 10.45 -28.46 14.85
C CYS A 78 9.34 -27.64 15.52
N GLY A 79 8.72 -28.15 16.59
CA GLY A 79 7.66 -27.44 17.32
C GLY A 79 8.12 -26.13 17.97
N ILE A 80 9.39 -26.05 18.41
CA ILE A 80 9.98 -24.82 18.97
C ILE A 80 10.79 -24.01 17.93
N LYS A 81 10.65 -24.32 16.64
CA LYS A 81 11.32 -23.63 15.52
C LYS A 81 12.86 -23.60 15.58
N ARG A 82 13.51 -24.56 16.26
CA ARG A 82 14.98 -24.68 16.29
C ARG A 82 15.49 -25.56 15.14
N TYR A 83 15.30 -25.10 13.91
CA TYR A 83 15.53 -25.89 12.71
C TYR A 83 17.00 -26.26 12.47
N GLY A 84 17.96 -25.44 12.90
CA GLY A 84 19.39 -25.75 12.76
C GLY A 84 19.82 -27.01 13.53
N GLU A 85 19.26 -27.24 14.73
CA GLU A 85 19.53 -28.47 15.49
C GLU A 85 18.84 -29.70 14.90
N VAL A 86 17.72 -29.54 14.19
CA VAL A 86 17.08 -30.63 13.45
C VAL A 86 18.07 -31.19 12.42
N LEU A 87 18.71 -30.31 11.64
CA LEU A 87 19.68 -30.72 10.62
C LEU A 87 20.97 -31.29 11.23
N SER A 88 21.44 -30.73 12.35
CA SER A 88 22.60 -31.26 13.09
C SER A 88 22.34 -32.65 13.65
N LEU A 89 21.19 -32.87 14.30
CA LEU A 89 20.81 -34.18 14.84
C LEU A 89 20.64 -35.21 13.72
N PHE A 90 20.00 -34.84 12.62
CA PHE A 90 19.86 -35.71 11.45
C PHE A 90 21.23 -36.15 10.90
N SER A 91 22.18 -35.22 10.79
CA SER A 91 23.54 -35.53 10.33
C SER A 91 24.25 -36.51 11.27
N SER A 92 24.06 -36.38 12.59
CA SER A 92 24.60 -37.32 13.57
C SER A 92 23.94 -38.70 13.54
N MET A 93 22.66 -38.78 13.12
CA MET A 93 21.86 -40.01 13.14
C MET A 93 22.48 -41.12 12.29
N PHE A 94 23.08 -40.79 11.15
CA PHE A 94 23.75 -41.74 10.27
C PHE A 94 24.87 -42.56 10.93
N SER A 95 25.42 -42.09 12.06
CA SER A 95 26.46 -42.81 12.79
C SER A 95 25.94 -43.99 13.61
N PHE A 96 24.63 -44.03 13.92
CA PHE A 96 24.05 -45.04 14.81
C PHE A 96 22.74 -45.67 14.30
N GLU A 97 21.95 -44.98 13.45
CA GLU A 97 20.70 -45.52 12.92
C GLU A 97 20.34 -44.94 11.54
N LYS A 98 19.61 -45.71 10.72
CA LYS A 98 19.16 -45.26 9.41
C LYS A 98 17.88 -44.42 9.55
N PRO A 99 17.82 -43.20 8.98
CA PRO A 99 16.59 -42.39 8.99
C PRO A 99 15.40 -43.09 8.34
N ASP A 100 14.22 -42.96 8.96
CA ASP A 100 12.95 -43.45 8.43
C ASP A 100 12.13 -42.32 7.78
N HIS A 101 10.97 -42.64 7.20
CA HIS A 101 10.12 -41.65 6.54
C HIS A 101 9.66 -40.53 7.50
N PHE A 102 9.48 -40.81 8.80
CA PHE A 102 9.11 -39.80 9.79
C PHE A 102 10.28 -38.85 10.08
N THR A 103 11.50 -39.37 10.14
CA THR A 103 12.72 -38.55 10.25
C THR A 103 12.80 -37.56 9.09
N LEU A 104 12.58 -38.03 7.85
CA LEU A 104 12.65 -37.19 6.65
C LEU A 104 11.62 -36.06 6.65
N LEU A 105 10.39 -36.29 7.14
CA LEU A 105 9.35 -35.25 7.25
C LEU A 105 9.79 -34.07 8.12
N PHE A 106 10.36 -34.34 9.29
CA PHE A 106 10.83 -33.28 10.20
C PHE A 106 12.03 -32.51 9.61
N VAL A 107 12.92 -33.23 8.92
CA VAL A 107 14.09 -32.63 8.28
C VAL A 107 13.68 -31.76 7.09
N LEU A 108 12.76 -32.22 6.23
CA LEU A 108 12.23 -31.42 5.12
C LEU A 108 11.54 -30.14 5.61
N LYS A 109 10.76 -30.23 6.70
CA LYS A 109 10.18 -29.05 7.35
C LYS A 109 11.24 -28.06 7.83
N ALA A 110 12.34 -28.54 8.39
CA ALA A 110 13.47 -27.69 8.78
C ALA A 110 14.20 -27.09 7.58
N CYS A 111 14.42 -27.86 6.50
CA CYS A 111 15.01 -27.36 5.26
C CYS A 111 14.16 -26.26 4.64
N SER A 112 12.85 -26.44 4.61
CA SER A 112 11.88 -25.48 4.10
C SER A 112 11.94 -24.17 4.89
N ALA A 113 11.95 -24.24 6.23
CA ALA A 113 12.01 -23.05 7.08
C ALA A 113 13.36 -22.31 7.04
N LEU A 114 14.46 -23.02 6.75
CA LEU A 114 15.81 -22.45 6.62
C LEU A 114 16.18 -22.06 5.19
N ASN A 115 15.29 -22.29 4.22
CA ASN A 115 15.57 -22.16 2.79
C ASN A 115 16.83 -22.94 2.35
N ALA A 116 17.04 -24.13 2.93
CA ALA A 116 18.24 -24.95 2.72
C ALA A 116 18.09 -25.89 1.52
N LEU A 117 17.94 -25.32 0.32
CA LEU A 117 17.61 -26.06 -0.92
C LEU A 117 18.60 -27.21 -1.21
N ASN A 118 19.91 -26.93 -1.13
CA ASN A 118 20.94 -27.94 -1.40
C ASN A 118 20.89 -29.11 -0.43
N PHE A 119 20.65 -28.82 0.86
CA PHE A 119 20.55 -29.86 1.87
C PHE A 119 19.30 -30.71 1.63
N GLY A 120 18.15 -30.08 1.36
CA GLY A 120 16.92 -30.81 1.04
C GLY A 120 17.00 -31.67 -0.23
N ARG A 121 17.73 -31.24 -1.28
CA ARG A 121 18.02 -32.10 -2.45
C ARG A 121 18.81 -33.35 -2.08
N LEU A 122 19.77 -33.25 -1.14
CA LEU A 122 20.49 -34.42 -0.63
C LEU A 122 19.54 -35.37 0.13
N ILE A 123 18.61 -34.83 0.92
CA ILE A 123 17.57 -35.62 1.61
C ILE A 123 16.66 -36.32 0.62
N HIS A 124 16.21 -35.61 -0.40
CA HIS A 124 15.37 -36.17 -1.46
C HIS A 124 16.09 -37.30 -2.20
N GLY A 125 17.35 -37.10 -2.62
CA GLY A 125 18.16 -38.14 -3.25
C GLY A 125 18.48 -39.34 -2.34
N PHE A 126 18.77 -39.10 -1.06
CA PHE A 126 18.92 -40.17 -0.06
C PHE A 126 17.64 -41.00 0.03
N GLY A 127 16.52 -40.29 0.09
CA GLY A 127 15.18 -40.77 0.02
C GLY A 127 14.95 -41.74 -1.13
N ILE A 128 15.09 -41.27 -2.38
CA ILE A 128 14.94 -42.08 -3.61
C ILE A 128 15.79 -43.35 -3.55
N LYS A 129 17.04 -43.24 -3.09
CA LYS A 129 18.00 -44.36 -3.09
C LYS A 129 17.71 -45.42 -2.02
N HIS A 130 17.06 -45.07 -0.91
CA HIS A 130 17.03 -45.92 0.28
C HIS A 130 15.66 -46.12 0.94
N GLY A 131 14.67 -45.31 0.59
CA GLY A 131 13.28 -45.40 1.03
C GLY A 131 12.40 -45.32 -0.21
N ASN A 132 11.36 -46.14 -0.29
CA ASN A 132 10.45 -46.11 -1.45
C ASN A 132 9.56 -44.84 -1.38
N ILE A 133 10.15 -43.65 -1.55
CA ILE A 133 9.50 -42.35 -1.36
C ILE A 133 8.28 -42.20 -2.26
N HIS A 134 8.38 -42.71 -3.49
CA HIS A 134 7.30 -42.70 -4.49
C HIS A 134 6.06 -43.53 -4.06
N SER A 135 6.14 -44.28 -2.95
CA SER A 135 5.00 -45.00 -2.36
C SER A 135 4.30 -44.25 -1.21
N ASN A 136 4.91 -43.19 -0.66
CA ASN A 136 4.40 -42.47 0.50
C ASN A 136 3.93 -41.04 0.13
N MET A 137 2.62 -40.87 -0.01
CA MET A 137 2.00 -39.59 -0.40
C MET A 137 2.27 -38.45 0.60
N PHE A 138 2.38 -38.75 1.90
CA PHE A 138 2.70 -37.74 2.92
C PHE A 138 4.11 -37.18 2.80
N LEU A 139 5.06 -38.01 2.35
CA LEU A 139 6.42 -37.57 2.11
C LEU A 139 6.52 -36.81 0.78
N GLY A 140 5.75 -37.22 -0.23
CA GLY A 140 5.60 -36.49 -1.49
C GLY A 140 5.06 -35.08 -1.28
N SER A 141 4.00 -34.91 -0.48
CA SER A 141 3.46 -33.56 -0.18
C SER A 141 4.48 -32.70 0.59
N ALA A 142 5.20 -33.27 1.56
CA ALA A 142 6.26 -32.55 2.27
C ALA A 142 7.43 -32.14 1.37
N LEU A 143 7.78 -32.95 0.36
CA LEU A 143 8.80 -32.61 -0.65
C LEU A 143 8.34 -31.48 -1.57
N ILE A 144 7.10 -31.55 -2.08
CA ILE A 144 6.51 -30.48 -2.90
C ILE A 144 6.46 -29.17 -2.11
N GLU A 145 6.00 -29.20 -0.85
CA GLU A 145 5.97 -28.03 0.03
C GLU A 145 7.38 -27.46 0.28
N PHE A 146 8.36 -28.33 0.52
CA PHE A 146 9.76 -27.93 0.69
C PHE A 146 10.29 -27.19 -0.54
N TYR A 147 10.14 -27.79 -1.72
CA TYR A 147 10.64 -27.23 -2.98
C TYR A 147 9.94 -25.92 -3.33
N SER A 148 8.62 -25.86 -3.18
CA SER A 148 7.83 -24.64 -3.39
C SER A 148 8.30 -23.50 -2.48
N LYS A 149 8.47 -23.74 -1.17
CA LYS A 149 8.94 -22.70 -0.23
C LYS A 149 10.39 -22.26 -0.47
N CYS A 150 11.20 -23.09 -1.11
CA CYS A 150 12.54 -22.71 -1.56
C CYS A 150 12.55 -22.03 -2.94
N GLY A 151 11.38 -21.82 -3.56
CA GLY A 151 11.23 -21.19 -4.86
C GLY A 151 11.54 -22.08 -6.07
N ASP A 152 11.72 -23.39 -5.89
CA ASP A 152 12.03 -24.34 -6.95
C ASP A 152 10.82 -25.18 -7.33
N MET A 153 9.93 -24.59 -8.15
CA MET A 153 8.73 -25.30 -8.62
C MET A 153 9.04 -26.39 -9.66
N ASP A 154 10.22 -26.40 -10.27
CA ASP A 154 10.57 -27.41 -11.28
C ASP A 154 10.93 -28.75 -10.62
N ASP A 155 11.68 -28.72 -9.51
CA ASP A 155 11.89 -29.90 -8.66
C ASP A 155 10.56 -30.35 -8.01
N ALA A 156 9.69 -29.41 -7.60
CA ALA A 156 8.39 -29.73 -7.01
C ALA A 156 7.46 -30.48 -7.99
N LEU A 157 7.38 -30.02 -9.24
CA LEU A 157 6.61 -30.69 -10.28
C LEU A 157 7.17 -32.08 -10.60
N ARG A 158 8.50 -32.22 -10.65
CA ARG A 158 9.14 -33.52 -10.87
C ARG A 158 8.78 -34.54 -9.80
N VAL A 159 8.76 -34.14 -8.52
CA VAL A 159 8.28 -35.00 -7.42
C VAL A 159 6.83 -35.43 -7.65
N PHE A 160 5.98 -34.52 -8.08
CA PHE A 160 4.57 -34.82 -8.33
C PHE A 160 4.37 -35.81 -9.48
N GLU A 161 5.10 -35.65 -10.59
CA GLU A 161 5.02 -36.51 -11.79
C GLU A 161 5.46 -37.96 -11.54
N GLU A 162 6.24 -38.22 -10.48
CA GLU A 162 6.62 -39.58 -10.08
C GLU A 162 5.43 -40.41 -9.55
N TYR A 163 4.34 -39.76 -9.13
CA TYR A 163 3.14 -40.43 -8.61
C TYR A 163 2.13 -40.69 -9.74
N THR A 164 1.91 -41.96 -10.07
CA THR A 164 0.95 -42.36 -11.14
C THR A 164 -0.52 -42.10 -10.80
N LYS A 165 -0.86 -42.03 -9.51
CA LYS A 165 -2.21 -41.72 -9.00
C LYS A 165 -2.11 -40.77 -7.80
N PRO A 166 -1.85 -39.47 -8.03
CA PRO A 166 -1.77 -38.50 -6.95
C PRO A 166 -3.13 -38.36 -6.25
N ASP A 167 -3.13 -38.30 -4.92
CA ASP A 167 -4.31 -38.04 -4.12
C ASP A 167 -4.65 -36.54 -4.07
N LEU A 168 -5.79 -36.21 -3.47
CA LEU A 168 -6.24 -34.83 -3.30
C LEU A 168 -5.19 -33.96 -2.57
N VAL A 169 -4.49 -34.52 -1.58
CA VAL A 169 -3.48 -33.78 -0.81
C VAL A 169 -2.29 -33.39 -1.69
N LEU A 170 -1.78 -34.30 -2.52
CA LEU A 170 -0.70 -33.99 -3.46
C LEU A 170 -1.12 -32.92 -4.47
N TRP A 171 -2.32 -33.03 -5.06
CA TRP A 171 -2.85 -32.02 -5.97
C TRP A 171 -2.98 -30.65 -5.29
N THR A 172 -3.60 -30.59 -4.11
CA THR A 172 -3.75 -29.34 -3.34
C THR A 172 -2.40 -28.74 -2.97
N THR A 173 -1.42 -29.56 -2.62
CA THR A 173 -0.06 -29.11 -2.29
C THR A 173 0.63 -28.50 -3.51
N LEU A 174 0.49 -29.11 -4.69
CA LEU A 174 1.07 -28.57 -5.93
C LEU A 174 0.41 -27.25 -6.35
N VAL A 175 -0.93 -27.17 -6.32
CA VAL A 175 -1.68 -25.93 -6.62
C VAL A 175 -1.29 -24.82 -5.65
N THR A 176 -1.20 -25.13 -4.35
CA THR A 176 -0.76 -24.18 -3.32
C THR A 176 0.68 -23.76 -3.51
N GLY A 177 1.54 -24.67 -3.95
CA GLY A 177 2.94 -24.35 -4.21
C GLY A 177 3.11 -23.34 -5.35
N TYR A 178 2.38 -23.51 -6.45
CA TYR A 178 2.37 -22.54 -7.55
C TYR A 178 1.79 -21.18 -7.13
N GLU A 179 0.69 -21.16 -6.38
CA GLU A 179 0.07 -19.92 -5.88
C GLU A 179 1.01 -19.14 -4.95
N GLN A 180 1.65 -19.81 -4.00
CA GLN A 180 2.61 -19.18 -3.06
C GLN A 180 3.90 -18.74 -3.75
N SER A 181 4.26 -19.36 -4.87
CA SER A 181 5.42 -18.98 -5.69
C SER A 181 5.11 -17.84 -6.67
N PHE A 182 3.96 -17.18 -6.55
CA PHE A 182 3.49 -16.12 -7.45
C PHE A 182 3.42 -16.56 -8.93
N LYS A 183 3.04 -17.83 -9.16
CA LYS A 183 2.78 -18.43 -10.48
C LYS A 183 1.30 -18.85 -10.60
N PRO A 184 0.36 -17.89 -10.56
CA PRO A 184 -1.06 -18.19 -10.45
C PRO A 184 -1.67 -18.81 -11.72
N ASP A 185 -1.13 -18.55 -12.92
CA ASP A 185 -1.60 -19.17 -14.16
C ASP A 185 -1.36 -20.69 -14.15
N GLU A 186 -0.16 -21.12 -13.70
CA GLU A 186 0.18 -22.52 -13.52
C GLU A 186 -0.66 -23.18 -12.43
N ALA A 187 -0.93 -22.47 -11.33
CA ALA A 187 -1.84 -22.96 -10.28
C ALA A 187 -3.24 -23.26 -10.83
N LEU A 188 -3.78 -22.37 -11.68
CA LEU A 188 -5.08 -22.57 -12.35
C LEU A 188 -5.04 -23.71 -13.38
N ALA A 189 -3.92 -23.88 -14.10
CA ALA A 189 -3.74 -24.97 -15.05
C ALA A 189 -3.71 -26.34 -14.34
N VAL A 190 -2.96 -26.46 -13.25
CA VAL A 190 -2.89 -27.68 -12.42
C VAL A 190 -4.26 -27.99 -11.82
N PHE A 191 -4.97 -27.00 -11.29
CA PHE A 191 -6.34 -27.17 -10.79
C PHE A 191 -7.32 -27.64 -11.89
N THR A 192 -7.22 -27.07 -13.09
CA THR A 192 -8.04 -27.49 -14.23
C THR A 192 -7.73 -28.94 -14.61
N GLY A 193 -6.45 -29.33 -14.63
CA GLY A 193 -6.01 -30.70 -14.84
C GLY A 193 -6.59 -31.67 -13.80
N MET A 194 -6.44 -31.34 -12.52
CA MET A 194 -6.98 -32.11 -11.39
C MET A 194 -8.47 -32.46 -11.57
N MET A 195 -9.29 -31.47 -11.93
CA MET A 195 -10.73 -31.66 -12.10
C MET A 195 -11.12 -32.33 -13.42
N MET A 196 -10.61 -31.83 -14.54
CA MET A 196 -11.11 -32.20 -15.87
C MET A 196 -10.48 -33.47 -16.42
N THR A 197 -9.21 -33.73 -16.09
CA THR A 197 -8.48 -34.89 -16.62
C THR A 197 -8.41 -36.05 -15.63
N HIS A 198 -8.33 -35.76 -14.32
CA HIS A 198 -8.18 -36.78 -13.29
C HIS A 198 -9.45 -37.00 -12.44
N GLY A 199 -10.47 -36.14 -12.57
CA GLY A 199 -11.76 -36.30 -11.89
C GLY A 199 -11.69 -36.16 -10.36
N VAL A 200 -10.65 -35.50 -9.83
CA VAL A 200 -10.48 -35.30 -8.39
C VAL A 200 -11.28 -34.07 -7.95
N SER A 201 -12.19 -34.24 -6.99
CA SER A 201 -12.98 -33.13 -6.45
C SER A 201 -12.13 -32.28 -5.49
N PRO A 202 -12.14 -30.95 -5.62
CA PRO A 202 -11.40 -30.07 -4.71
C PRO A 202 -12.02 -30.04 -3.31
N ASP A 203 -11.18 -29.77 -2.31
CA ASP A 203 -11.62 -29.44 -0.95
C ASP A 203 -11.64 -27.92 -0.73
N PRO A 204 -12.11 -27.44 0.44
CA PRO A 204 -12.13 -26.00 0.74
C PRO A 204 -10.74 -25.35 0.69
N VAL A 205 -9.66 -26.08 1.00
CA VAL A 205 -8.29 -25.55 0.93
C VAL A 205 -7.89 -25.32 -0.52
N THR A 206 -8.14 -26.30 -1.41
CA THR A 206 -7.92 -26.15 -2.85
C THR A 206 -8.69 -24.93 -3.39
N LEU A 207 -9.97 -24.79 -3.00
CA LEU A 207 -10.81 -23.69 -3.48
C LEU A 207 -10.31 -22.32 -3.02
N VAL A 208 -9.91 -22.18 -1.75
CA VAL A 208 -9.30 -20.93 -1.24
C VAL A 208 -8.04 -20.58 -2.03
N THR A 209 -7.15 -21.55 -2.26
CA THR A 209 -5.92 -21.35 -3.03
C THR A 209 -6.22 -20.92 -4.47
N VAL A 210 -7.17 -21.56 -5.14
CA VAL A 210 -7.55 -21.23 -6.52
C VAL A 210 -8.20 -19.84 -6.62
N VAL A 211 -9.02 -19.46 -5.64
CA VAL A 211 -9.58 -18.11 -5.56
C VAL A 211 -8.49 -17.08 -5.28
N SER A 212 -7.50 -17.42 -4.44
CA SER A 212 -6.32 -16.57 -4.21
C SER A 212 -5.52 -16.37 -5.49
N ALA A 213 -5.25 -17.44 -6.27
CA ALA A 213 -4.60 -17.34 -7.58
C ALA A 213 -5.38 -16.45 -8.56
N CYS A 214 -6.71 -16.59 -8.63
CA CYS A 214 -7.57 -15.68 -9.40
C CYS A 214 -7.44 -14.21 -8.94
N THR A 215 -7.28 -14.00 -7.62
CA THR A 215 -7.13 -12.68 -7.00
C THR A 215 -5.76 -12.07 -7.33
N GLN A 216 -4.69 -12.86 -7.31
CA GLN A 216 -3.34 -12.42 -7.73
C GLN A 216 -3.33 -11.97 -9.20
N LEU A 217 -4.08 -12.65 -10.07
CA LEU A 217 -4.24 -12.30 -11.48
C LEU A 217 -5.22 -11.14 -11.74
N LEU A 218 -5.96 -10.69 -10.73
CA LEU A 218 -7.12 -9.80 -10.87
C LEU A 218 -8.13 -10.30 -11.94
N ASN A 219 -8.22 -11.62 -12.13
CA ASN A 219 -9.04 -12.24 -13.17
C ASN A 219 -10.46 -12.53 -12.66
N LEU A 220 -11.33 -11.52 -12.78
CA LEU A 220 -12.73 -11.62 -12.35
C LEU A 220 -13.49 -12.75 -13.05
N LYS A 221 -13.18 -13.04 -14.32
CA LYS A 221 -13.90 -14.07 -15.09
C LYS A 221 -13.62 -15.47 -14.54
N ALA A 222 -12.34 -15.79 -14.34
CA ALA A 222 -11.93 -17.06 -13.73
C ALA A 222 -12.50 -17.18 -12.31
N GLY A 223 -12.41 -16.12 -11.52
CA GLY A 223 -12.97 -16.06 -10.18
C GLY A 223 -14.48 -16.32 -10.12
N LYS A 224 -15.27 -15.75 -11.05
CA LYS A 224 -16.71 -16.03 -11.19
C LYS A 224 -17.00 -17.50 -11.55
N SER A 225 -16.17 -18.09 -12.41
CA SER A 225 -16.29 -19.52 -12.74
C SER A 225 -16.06 -20.41 -11.52
N VAL A 226 -15.06 -20.09 -10.70
CA VAL A 226 -14.78 -20.81 -9.44
C VAL A 226 -15.91 -20.59 -8.43
N HIS A 227 -16.43 -19.38 -8.27
CA HIS A 227 -17.61 -19.14 -7.42
C HIS A 227 -18.84 -19.95 -7.90
N GLY A 228 -19.09 -20.02 -9.20
CA GLY A 228 -20.15 -20.86 -9.77
C GLY A 228 -19.93 -22.36 -9.49
N LEU A 229 -18.68 -22.83 -9.48
CA LEU A 229 -18.33 -24.18 -9.07
C LEU A 229 -18.67 -24.41 -7.58
N VAL A 230 -18.29 -23.50 -6.70
CA VAL A 230 -18.59 -23.57 -5.25
C VAL A 230 -20.09 -23.72 -5.02
N ILE A 231 -20.92 -22.91 -5.70
CA ILE A 231 -22.39 -23.00 -5.62
C ILE A 231 -22.90 -24.37 -6.09
N ARG A 232 -22.33 -24.92 -7.17
CA ARG A 232 -22.74 -26.22 -7.74
C ARG A 232 -22.35 -27.42 -6.88
N MET A 233 -21.34 -27.30 -6.04
CA MET A 233 -20.91 -28.38 -5.15
C MET A 233 -21.90 -28.64 -3.99
N ASN A 234 -22.98 -27.83 -3.88
CA ASN A 234 -24.12 -28.01 -2.97
C ASN A 234 -23.76 -28.15 -1.48
N ASN A 235 -22.56 -27.69 -1.13
CA ASN A 235 -22.10 -27.57 0.24
C ASN A 235 -22.31 -26.12 0.68
N GLU A 236 -22.81 -25.93 1.90
CA GLU A 236 -22.68 -24.64 2.59
C GLU A 236 -21.23 -24.18 2.44
N SER A 237 -21.02 -23.04 1.79
CA SER A 237 -19.69 -22.57 1.43
C SER A 237 -18.92 -22.27 2.73
N PRO A 238 -17.87 -23.03 3.07
CA PRO A 238 -17.16 -22.82 4.31
C PRO A 238 -16.69 -21.38 4.42
N LEU A 239 -16.75 -20.80 5.61
CA LEU A 239 -16.41 -19.40 5.86
C LEU A 239 -15.06 -18.97 5.21
N PRO A 240 -13.97 -19.78 5.22
CA PRO A 240 -12.74 -19.45 4.52
C PRO A 240 -12.89 -19.25 3.01
N VAL A 241 -13.70 -20.07 2.34
CA VAL A 241 -13.97 -19.97 0.89
C VAL A 241 -14.76 -18.70 0.60
N SER A 242 -15.77 -18.40 1.40
CA SER A 242 -16.58 -17.18 1.30
C SER A 242 -15.72 -15.92 1.51
N ASN A 243 -14.83 -15.93 2.50
CA ASN A 243 -13.88 -14.84 2.74
C ASN A 243 -12.87 -14.67 1.58
N ALA A 244 -12.37 -15.77 1.00
CA ALA A 244 -11.51 -15.71 -0.18
C ALA A 244 -12.25 -15.10 -1.39
N LEU A 245 -13.50 -15.49 -1.62
CA LEU A 245 -14.34 -14.96 -2.70
C LEU A 245 -14.68 -13.47 -2.47
N LEU A 246 -14.94 -13.05 -1.23
CA LEU A 246 -15.10 -11.64 -0.88
C LEU A 246 -13.85 -10.84 -1.24
N ASN A 247 -12.66 -11.34 -0.89
CA ASN A 247 -11.39 -10.68 -1.20
C ASN A 247 -11.13 -10.59 -2.71
N LEU A 248 -11.45 -11.64 -3.46
CA LEU A 248 -11.41 -11.64 -4.93
C LEU A 248 -12.28 -10.51 -5.51
N TYR A 249 -13.55 -10.45 -5.09
CA TYR A 249 -14.46 -9.40 -5.58
C TYR A 249 -14.03 -8.01 -5.15
N ALA A 250 -13.44 -7.88 -3.96
CA ALA A 250 -12.89 -6.62 -3.46
C ALA A 250 -11.74 -6.11 -4.32
N LYS A 251 -10.72 -6.94 -4.57
CA LYS A 251 -9.54 -6.55 -5.37
C LYS A 251 -9.86 -6.32 -6.85
N THR A 252 -10.91 -6.94 -7.37
CA THR A 252 -11.37 -6.74 -8.75
C THR A 252 -12.38 -5.60 -8.89
N GLY A 253 -12.64 -4.83 -7.82
CA GLY A 253 -13.52 -3.66 -7.83
C GLY A 253 -15.02 -3.98 -7.96
N SER A 254 -15.42 -5.24 -7.80
CA SER A 254 -16.80 -5.71 -7.98
C SER A 254 -17.64 -5.58 -6.69
N ILE A 255 -17.92 -4.35 -6.26
CA ILE A 255 -18.65 -4.05 -5.01
C ILE A 255 -20.01 -4.75 -4.95
N GLU A 256 -20.74 -4.81 -6.07
CA GLU A 256 -22.08 -5.44 -6.10
C GLU A 256 -22.01 -6.94 -5.77
N TYR A 257 -21.10 -7.68 -6.41
CA TYR A 257 -20.92 -9.11 -6.15
C TYR A 257 -20.41 -9.37 -4.73
N ALA A 258 -19.46 -8.56 -4.25
CA ALA A 258 -18.99 -8.63 -2.87
C ALA A 258 -20.14 -8.40 -1.87
N GLY A 259 -20.96 -7.38 -2.11
CA GLY A 259 -22.11 -7.05 -1.27
C GLY A 259 -23.24 -8.09 -1.33
N ASN A 260 -23.45 -8.74 -2.47
CA ASN A 260 -24.42 -9.84 -2.61
C ASN A 260 -23.95 -11.07 -1.85
N LEU A 261 -22.69 -11.48 -2.05
CA LEU A 261 -22.09 -12.60 -1.33
C LEU A 261 -22.12 -12.36 0.19
N PHE A 262 -21.69 -11.19 0.65
CA PHE A 262 -21.70 -10.84 2.06
C PHE A 262 -23.11 -10.96 2.67
N ARG A 263 -24.16 -10.51 1.98
CA ARG A 263 -25.54 -10.65 2.46
C ARG A 263 -26.00 -12.10 2.55
N MET A 264 -25.55 -12.96 1.63
CA MET A 264 -25.92 -14.38 1.59
C MET A 264 -25.18 -15.24 2.63
N MET A 265 -24.05 -14.80 3.16
CA MET A 265 -23.32 -15.53 4.20
C MET A 265 -24.13 -15.63 5.50
N GLU A 266 -24.31 -16.83 6.04
CA GLU A 266 -25.00 -17.01 7.33
C GLU A 266 -24.10 -16.60 8.50
N GLU A 267 -22.88 -17.14 8.52
CA GLU A 267 -21.83 -16.77 9.47
C GLU A 267 -20.90 -15.69 8.88
N LYS A 268 -20.55 -14.70 9.71
CA LYS A 268 -19.64 -13.60 9.35
C LYS A 268 -18.69 -13.38 10.50
N ASP A 269 -17.39 -13.51 10.24
CA ASP A 269 -16.36 -13.19 11.21
C ASP A 269 -15.79 -11.79 10.97
N VAL A 270 -14.86 -11.39 11.84
CA VAL A 270 -14.12 -10.12 11.70
C VAL A 270 -13.47 -9.98 10.32
N ILE A 271 -13.06 -11.08 9.68
CA ILE A 271 -12.43 -11.07 8.35
C ILE A 271 -13.47 -10.73 7.28
N SER A 272 -14.66 -11.35 7.32
CA SER A 272 -15.77 -11.03 6.40
C SER A 272 -16.13 -9.55 6.45
N TRP A 273 -16.28 -9.00 7.66
CA TRP A 273 -16.59 -7.58 7.88
C TRP A 273 -15.46 -6.67 7.40
N SER A 274 -14.22 -6.95 7.80
CA SER A 274 -13.05 -6.16 7.40
C SER A 274 -12.91 -6.12 5.87
N CYS A 275 -13.13 -7.26 5.20
CA CYS A 275 -13.01 -7.37 3.75
C CYS A 275 -14.06 -6.53 3.01
N ILE A 276 -15.33 -6.57 3.45
CA ILE A 276 -16.39 -5.80 2.77
C ILE A 276 -16.26 -4.30 3.05
N ILE A 277 -15.84 -3.90 4.26
CA ILE A 277 -15.60 -2.49 4.61
C ILE A 277 -14.44 -1.95 3.78
N SER A 278 -13.32 -2.69 3.70
CA SER A 278 -12.16 -2.34 2.90
C SER A 278 -12.49 -2.24 1.41
N CYS A 279 -13.27 -3.20 0.88
CA CYS A 279 -13.79 -3.16 -0.49
C CYS A 279 -14.57 -1.88 -0.77
N CYS A 280 -15.48 -1.49 0.12
CA CYS A 280 -16.28 -0.29 -0.06
C CYS A 280 -15.42 0.97 0.02
N ALA A 281 -14.48 1.05 0.97
CA ALA A 281 -13.58 2.18 1.15
C ALA A 281 -12.68 2.42 -0.07
N HIS A 282 -11.99 1.39 -0.56
CA HIS A 282 -11.05 1.50 -1.68
C HIS A 282 -11.73 1.80 -3.03
N ASN A 283 -12.99 1.39 -3.20
CA ASN A 283 -13.74 1.61 -4.44
C ASN A 283 -14.65 2.85 -4.39
N GLY A 284 -14.43 3.76 -3.42
CA GLY A 284 -15.13 5.05 -3.33
C GLY A 284 -16.57 4.98 -2.80
N ALA A 285 -17.05 3.81 -2.36
CA ALA A 285 -18.35 3.65 -1.69
C ALA A 285 -18.21 3.90 -0.17
N THR A 286 -17.71 5.08 0.17
CA THR A 286 -17.29 5.50 1.51
C THR A 286 -18.44 5.47 2.53
N ASP A 287 -19.63 5.98 2.17
CA ASP A 287 -20.81 5.96 3.06
C ASP A 287 -21.21 4.53 3.43
N ARG A 288 -21.14 3.62 2.46
CA ARG A 288 -21.43 2.21 2.68
C ARG A 288 -20.39 1.57 3.60
N ALA A 289 -19.11 1.91 3.43
CA ALA A 289 -18.04 1.42 4.30
C ALA A 289 -18.27 1.83 5.77
N ILE A 290 -18.61 3.10 6.00
CA ILE A 290 -18.93 3.62 7.34
C ILE A 290 -20.18 2.93 7.90
N SER A 291 -21.24 2.77 7.11
CA SER A 291 -22.46 2.07 7.57
C SER A 291 -22.21 0.61 7.95
N LEU A 292 -21.35 -0.09 7.21
CA LEU A 292 -20.99 -1.48 7.48
C LEU A 292 -20.10 -1.59 8.72
N PHE A 293 -19.21 -0.63 8.95
CA PHE A 293 -18.43 -0.55 10.17
C PHE A 293 -19.35 -0.32 11.38
N ASP A 294 -20.33 0.56 11.29
CA ASP A 294 -21.30 0.77 12.37
C ASP A 294 -22.17 -0.46 12.62
N GLU A 295 -22.60 -1.16 11.57
CA GLU A 295 -23.33 -2.42 11.70
C GLU A 295 -22.48 -3.51 12.38
N MET A 296 -21.18 -3.60 12.06
CA MET A 296 -20.23 -4.51 12.69
C MET A 296 -20.16 -4.28 14.20
N ILE A 297 -20.03 -3.01 14.62
CA ILE A 297 -19.97 -2.64 16.04
C ILE A 297 -21.32 -2.91 16.73
N HIS A 298 -22.44 -2.55 16.10
CA HIS A 298 -23.77 -2.80 16.66
C HIS A 298 -24.07 -4.29 16.84
N LYS A 299 -23.54 -5.15 15.97
CA LYS A 299 -23.63 -6.62 16.09
C LYS A 299 -22.66 -7.22 17.10
N GLY A 300 -21.86 -6.41 17.79
CA GLY A 300 -20.92 -6.85 18.81
C GLY A 300 -19.69 -7.57 18.24
N VAL A 301 -19.41 -7.42 16.94
CA VAL A 301 -18.20 -7.97 16.32
C VAL A 301 -17.05 -7.01 16.60
N GLU A 302 -16.00 -7.48 17.27
CA GLU A 302 -14.87 -6.62 17.62
C GLU A 302 -14.05 -6.22 16.38
N PRO A 303 -13.78 -4.92 16.17
CA PRO A 303 -12.97 -4.45 15.07
C PRO A 303 -11.51 -4.84 15.26
N ASN A 304 -10.84 -5.14 14.14
CA ASN A 304 -9.39 -5.29 14.06
C ASN A 304 -8.75 -4.08 13.35
N SER A 305 -7.42 -4.04 13.27
CA SER A 305 -6.69 -2.96 12.59
C SER A 305 -7.17 -2.71 11.16
N VAL A 306 -7.44 -3.77 10.37
CA VAL A 306 -7.87 -3.65 8.97
C VAL A 306 -9.24 -2.97 8.86
N SER A 307 -10.20 -3.36 9.70
CA SER A 307 -11.53 -2.73 9.72
C SER A 307 -11.48 -1.27 10.14
N VAL A 308 -10.64 -0.92 11.13
CA VAL A 308 -10.46 0.46 11.60
C VAL A 308 -9.81 1.32 10.52
N ILE A 309 -8.70 0.86 9.93
CA ILE A 309 -8.01 1.57 8.84
C ILE A 309 -8.97 1.83 7.68
N SER A 310 -9.74 0.82 7.27
CA SER A 310 -10.71 0.96 6.17
C SER A 310 -11.81 1.98 6.50
N ALA A 311 -12.29 2.02 7.75
CA ALA A 311 -13.28 3.00 8.19
C ALA A 311 -12.70 4.42 8.31
N LEU A 312 -11.42 4.55 8.70
CA LEU A 312 -10.69 5.82 8.71
C LEU A 312 -10.49 6.35 7.29
N GLN A 313 -10.07 5.52 6.34
CA GLN A 313 -9.95 5.87 4.92
C GLN A 313 -11.29 6.32 4.32
N ALA A 314 -12.39 5.64 4.68
CA ALA A 314 -13.72 6.06 4.26
C ALA A 314 -14.13 7.42 4.87
N SER A 315 -13.75 7.67 6.13
CA SER A 315 -14.00 8.95 6.81
C SER A 315 -13.15 10.08 6.23
N GLU A 316 -11.90 9.79 5.88
CA GLU A 316 -10.96 10.68 5.20
C GLU A 316 -11.51 11.13 3.84
N ALA A 317 -11.91 10.17 3.00
CA ALA A 317 -12.43 10.45 1.66
C ALA A 317 -13.73 11.28 1.67
N CYS A 318 -14.54 11.17 2.73
CA CYS A 318 -15.73 12.03 2.93
C CYS A 318 -15.43 13.32 3.72
N CYS A 319 -14.20 13.56 4.17
CA CYS A 319 -13.84 14.63 5.09
C CYS A 319 -14.71 14.67 6.37
N ASN A 320 -15.13 13.50 6.87
CA ASN A 320 -16.01 13.38 8.03
C ASN A 320 -15.21 13.28 9.34
N LEU A 321 -14.77 14.43 9.83
CA LEU A 321 -13.95 14.55 11.05
C LEU A 321 -14.61 13.95 12.28
N GLU A 322 -15.92 14.12 12.45
CA GLU A 322 -16.65 13.63 13.62
C GLU A 322 -16.69 12.09 13.65
N LYS A 323 -16.91 11.46 12.49
CA LYS A 323 -16.81 10.00 12.39
C LYS A 323 -15.40 9.50 12.67
N GLY A 324 -14.39 10.19 12.12
CA GLY A 324 -12.98 9.89 12.39
C GLY A 324 -12.65 9.93 13.89
N ARG A 325 -13.15 10.93 14.63
CA ARG A 325 -13.00 11.04 16.09
C ARG A 325 -13.64 9.88 16.84
N GLN A 326 -14.85 9.46 16.46
CA GLN A 326 -15.51 8.30 17.06
C GLN A 326 -14.71 7.01 16.85
N ILE A 327 -14.19 6.81 15.62
CA ILE A 327 -13.37 5.63 15.29
C ILE A 327 -12.05 5.66 16.06
N HIS A 328 -11.42 6.84 16.18
CA HIS A 328 -10.20 7.01 16.98
C HIS A 328 -10.43 6.67 18.46
N GLU A 329 -11.52 7.17 19.06
CA GLU A 329 -11.87 6.83 20.45
C GLU A 329 -12.04 5.32 20.63
N LEU A 330 -12.73 4.66 19.71
CA LEU A 330 -12.88 3.20 19.71
C LEU A 330 -11.54 2.48 19.58
N ALA A 331 -10.67 2.93 18.67
CA ALA A 331 -9.34 2.36 18.47
C ALA A 331 -8.47 2.49 19.73
N PHE A 332 -8.56 3.64 20.42
CA PHE A 332 -7.88 3.87 21.70
C PHE A 332 -8.39 2.91 22.78
N GLN A 333 -9.73 2.80 22.95
CA GLN A 333 -10.34 1.93 23.95
C GLN A 333 -9.98 0.44 23.75
N LYS A 334 -9.79 0.02 22.50
CA LYS A 334 -9.42 -1.36 22.14
C LYS A 334 -7.91 -1.60 22.07
N GLY A 335 -7.09 -0.57 22.31
CA GLY A 335 -5.62 -0.67 22.21
C GLY A 335 -5.11 -0.86 20.78
N LEU A 336 -5.93 -0.60 19.76
CA LEU A 336 -5.56 -0.70 18.35
C LEU A 336 -4.63 0.44 17.90
N GLU A 337 -4.59 1.56 18.63
CA GLU A 337 -3.62 2.65 18.40
C GLU A 337 -2.16 2.21 18.65
N LEU A 338 -1.92 1.04 19.23
CA LEU A 338 -0.56 0.47 19.34
C LEU A 338 -0.06 -0.11 18.01
N ASP A 339 -0.96 -0.36 17.05
CA ASP A 339 -0.63 -0.76 15.69
C ASP A 339 -0.23 0.47 14.88
N ILE A 340 1.03 0.46 14.39
CA ILE A 340 1.61 1.56 13.62
C ILE A 340 0.76 1.91 12.39
N LEU A 341 0.12 0.93 11.77
CA LEU A 341 -0.72 1.15 10.59
C LEU A 341 -2.00 1.91 10.93
N VAL A 342 -2.57 1.67 12.12
CA VAL A 342 -3.76 2.38 12.60
C VAL A 342 -3.39 3.83 12.94
N SER A 343 -2.28 4.07 13.63
CA SER A 343 -1.82 5.42 13.95
C SER A 343 -1.49 6.23 12.69
N THR A 344 -0.84 5.63 11.70
CA THR A 344 -0.57 6.30 10.41
C THR A 344 -1.87 6.64 9.68
N ALA A 345 -2.84 5.73 9.63
CA ALA A 345 -4.16 6.03 9.04
C ALA A 345 -4.93 7.13 9.80
N LEU A 346 -4.75 7.23 11.12
CA LEU A 346 -5.31 8.32 11.93
C LEU A 346 -4.67 9.66 11.59
N ILE A 347 -3.34 9.69 11.40
CA ILE A 347 -2.62 10.89 10.96
C ILE A 347 -3.17 11.35 9.62
N ASP A 348 -3.21 10.47 8.61
CA ASP A 348 -3.74 10.79 7.28
C ASP A 348 -5.18 11.33 7.37
N MET A 349 -6.07 10.63 8.09
CA MET A 349 -7.45 11.04 8.28
C MET A 349 -7.57 12.45 8.88
N TYR A 350 -6.83 12.74 9.95
CA TYR A 350 -6.86 14.06 10.59
C TYR A 350 -6.24 15.16 9.72
N MET A 351 -5.14 14.88 9.01
CA MET A 351 -4.49 15.85 8.12
C MET A 351 -5.40 16.19 6.94
N SER A 352 -6.03 15.20 6.30
CA SER A 352 -6.98 15.39 5.21
C SER A 352 -8.27 16.09 5.66
N CYS A 353 -8.71 15.88 6.90
CA CYS A 353 -9.86 16.60 7.49
C CYS A 353 -9.52 17.99 8.06
N CYS A 354 -8.36 18.57 7.71
CA CYS A 354 -7.90 19.87 8.16
C CYS A 354 -7.79 20.03 9.70
N SER A 355 -7.46 18.94 10.41
CA SER A 355 -7.29 18.90 11.88
C SER A 355 -5.87 18.51 12.30
N PRO A 356 -4.84 19.31 11.94
CA PRO A 356 -3.44 18.91 12.11
C PRO A 356 -2.98 18.79 13.55
N LYS A 357 -3.67 19.41 14.52
CA LYS A 357 -3.30 19.32 15.94
C LYS A 357 -3.48 17.90 16.47
N GLU A 358 -4.61 17.27 16.17
CA GLU A 358 -4.92 15.91 16.56
C GLU A 358 -3.98 14.90 15.87
N ALA A 359 -3.65 15.12 14.59
CA ALA A 359 -2.67 14.29 13.89
C ALA A 359 -1.29 14.31 14.57
N ILE A 360 -0.80 15.50 14.94
CA ILE A 360 0.49 15.65 15.65
C ILE A 360 0.41 14.96 17.02
N MET A 361 -0.71 15.07 17.74
CA MET A 361 -0.90 14.38 19.02
C MET A 361 -0.85 12.85 18.89
N VAL A 362 -1.47 12.28 17.86
CA VAL A 362 -1.39 10.83 17.57
C VAL A 362 0.06 10.46 17.28
N PHE A 363 0.73 11.21 16.41
CA PHE A 363 2.14 10.95 16.07
C PHE A 363 3.07 10.99 17.28
N ASP A 364 2.93 12.00 18.14
CA ASP A 364 3.75 12.15 19.35
C ASP A 364 3.57 10.95 20.31
N ARG A 365 2.38 10.34 20.35
CA ARG A 365 2.07 9.16 21.17
C ARG A 365 2.62 7.84 20.63
N MET A 366 2.96 7.77 19.34
CA MET A 366 3.49 6.54 18.73
C MET A 366 4.82 6.14 19.38
N LEU A 367 4.87 4.91 19.91
CA LEU A 367 6.08 4.34 20.54
C LEU A 367 7.19 4.10 19.50
N ASN A 368 6.82 3.60 18.33
CA ASN A 368 7.70 3.37 17.19
C ASN A 368 7.15 4.16 16.00
N LYS A 369 8.04 4.87 15.31
CA LYS A 369 7.74 5.67 14.13
C LYS A 369 8.56 5.11 12.97
N ASP A 370 7.88 4.67 11.92
CA ASP A 370 8.49 4.17 10.69
C ASP A 370 8.52 5.27 9.61
N ASP A 371 9.20 4.98 8.52
CA ASP A 371 9.29 5.82 7.32
C ASP A 371 7.91 6.27 6.81
N VAL A 372 6.90 5.41 6.86
CA VAL A 372 5.53 5.70 6.41
C VAL A 372 4.85 6.74 7.30
N SER A 373 4.93 6.60 8.62
CA SER A 373 4.33 7.54 9.57
C SER A 373 4.96 8.93 9.51
N TRP A 374 6.28 9.02 9.34
CA TRP A 374 6.99 10.29 9.12
C TRP A 374 6.55 10.96 7.81
N PHE A 375 6.47 10.18 6.72
CA PHE A 375 6.04 10.68 5.42
C PHE A 375 4.59 11.18 5.45
N SER A 376 3.67 10.44 6.08
CA SER A 376 2.27 10.82 6.28
C SER A 376 2.16 12.18 6.97
N LEU A 377 2.83 12.37 8.11
CA LEU A 377 2.78 13.63 8.85
C LEU A 377 3.41 14.79 8.06
N LEU A 378 4.57 14.55 7.42
CA LEU A 378 5.25 15.56 6.60
C LEU A 378 4.37 15.99 5.42
N CYS A 379 3.80 15.03 4.68
CA CYS A 379 2.94 15.28 3.53
C CYS A 379 1.68 16.04 3.95
N GLY A 380 1.02 15.60 5.03
CA GLY A 380 -0.14 16.27 5.59
C GLY A 380 0.17 17.72 5.97
N CYS A 381 1.35 17.99 6.53
CA CYS A 381 1.74 19.35 6.92
C CYS A 381 1.88 20.26 5.69
N VAL A 382 2.44 19.74 4.59
CA VAL A 382 2.52 20.47 3.32
C VAL A 382 1.12 20.75 2.75
N GLN A 383 0.22 19.77 2.77
CA GLN A 383 -1.16 19.93 2.29
C GLN A 383 -1.95 20.98 3.09
N ASN A 384 -1.71 21.07 4.40
CA ASN A 384 -2.34 22.04 5.28
C ASN A 384 -1.63 23.41 5.31
N GLY A 385 -0.63 23.65 4.45
CA GLY A 385 0.12 24.90 4.40
C GLY A 385 1.05 25.15 5.60
N MET A 386 1.30 24.14 6.42
CA MET A 386 2.17 24.22 7.61
C MET A 386 3.65 24.00 7.24
N PHE A 387 4.17 24.77 6.29
CA PHE A 387 5.48 24.55 5.67
C PHE A 387 6.65 24.58 6.66
N TYR A 388 6.65 25.51 7.63
CA TYR A 388 7.67 25.54 8.69
C TYR A 388 7.67 24.27 9.54
N LYS A 389 6.48 23.74 9.88
CA LYS A 389 6.35 22.51 10.65
C LYS A 389 6.78 21.30 9.82
N SER A 390 6.47 21.26 8.53
CA SER A 390 6.96 20.24 7.60
C SER A 390 8.50 20.20 7.55
N MET A 391 9.16 21.37 7.48
CA MET A 391 10.62 21.45 7.55
C MET A 391 11.17 20.99 8.89
N GLN A 392 10.49 21.30 10.01
CA GLN A 392 10.86 20.78 11.32
C GLN A 392 10.76 19.25 11.37
N ILE A 393 9.66 18.68 10.87
CA ILE A 393 9.44 17.23 10.81
C ILE A 393 10.51 16.54 9.97
N PHE A 394 10.91 17.13 8.84
CA PHE A 394 12.02 16.63 8.03
C PHE A 394 13.34 16.57 8.83
N CYS A 395 13.66 17.61 9.60
CA CYS A 395 14.84 17.62 10.47
C CYS A 395 14.74 16.57 11.59
N ASP A 396 13.57 16.43 12.21
CA ASP A 396 13.33 15.46 13.29
C ASP A 396 13.40 14.01 12.78
N MET A 397 12.94 13.76 11.54
CA MET A 397 13.07 12.48 10.84
C MET A 397 14.54 12.10 10.63
N MET A 398 15.35 13.03 10.13
CA MET A 398 16.80 12.81 9.96
C MET A 398 17.52 12.61 11.30
N ALA A 399 17.11 13.34 12.35
CA ALA A 399 17.65 13.19 13.70
C ALA A 399 17.30 11.83 14.34
N SER A 400 16.29 11.14 13.80
CA SER A 400 15.87 9.79 14.21
C SER A 400 16.51 8.68 13.36
N ASP A 401 17.57 9.00 12.60
CA ASP A 401 18.31 8.09 11.71
C ASP A 401 17.48 7.48 10.56
N ILE A 402 16.30 8.05 10.26
CA ILE A 402 15.46 7.61 9.14
C ILE A 402 15.86 8.42 7.91
N GLN A 403 16.31 7.73 6.85
CA GLN A 403 16.78 8.35 5.63
C GLN A 403 15.60 8.77 4.74
N PRO A 404 15.47 10.08 4.40
CA PRO A 404 14.54 10.55 3.39
C PRO A 404 14.75 9.86 2.04
N ASP A 405 13.67 9.38 1.44
CA ASP A 405 13.68 8.89 0.07
C ASP A 405 13.37 10.02 -0.93
N ALA A 406 13.26 9.68 -2.21
CA ALA A 406 12.96 10.67 -3.26
C ALA A 406 11.58 11.33 -3.06
N THR A 407 10.60 10.61 -2.51
CA THR A 407 9.23 11.13 -2.32
C THR A 407 9.18 12.16 -1.19
N VAL A 408 9.85 11.89 -0.07
CA VAL A 408 10.06 12.83 1.03
C VAL A 408 10.81 14.07 0.53
N MET A 409 11.85 13.90 -0.30
CA MET A 409 12.61 15.03 -0.83
C MET A 409 11.77 15.94 -1.72
N VAL A 410 10.92 15.40 -2.59
CA VAL A 410 9.98 16.19 -3.39
C VAL A 410 9.07 17.03 -2.50
N LYS A 411 8.45 16.42 -1.46
CA LYS A 411 7.57 17.15 -0.54
C LYS A 411 8.30 18.21 0.28
N THR A 412 9.53 17.94 0.68
CA THR A 412 10.38 18.89 1.42
C THR A 412 10.78 20.09 0.55
N LEU A 413 11.12 19.86 -0.72
CA LEU A 413 11.42 20.93 -1.68
C LEU A 413 10.19 21.80 -1.99
N VAL A 414 9.00 21.19 -2.08
CA VAL A 414 7.73 21.92 -2.19
C VAL A 414 7.46 22.76 -0.93
N ALA A 415 7.67 22.21 0.26
CA ALA A 415 7.54 23.01 1.49
C ALA A 415 8.50 24.20 1.50
N CYS A 416 9.74 24.00 1.07
CA CYS A 416 10.77 25.05 0.98
C CYS A 416 10.42 26.10 -0.08
N SER A 417 9.84 25.70 -1.21
CA SER A 417 9.48 26.63 -2.30
C SER A 417 8.39 27.61 -1.86
N GLU A 418 7.41 27.14 -1.08
CA GLU A 418 6.34 27.97 -0.51
C GLU A 418 6.83 28.87 0.63
N LEU A 419 7.95 28.53 1.30
CA LEU A 419 8.59 29.40 2.29
C LEU A 419 9.40 30.54 1.64
N GLY A 420 9.88 30.37 0.41
CA GLY A 420 10.66 31.38 -0.31
C GLY A 420 12.06 31.63 0.27
N ILE A 421 12.64 30.68 1.02
CA ILE A 421 13.93 30.85 1.71
C ILE A 421 15.08 30.24 0.88
N ILE A 422 15.77 31.07 0.11
CA ILE A 422 16.83 30.60 -0.80
C ILE A 422 18.00 29.88 -0.10
N GLN A 423 18.37 30.29 1.11
CA GLN A 423 19.46 29.64 1.86
C GLN A 423 19.10 28.19 2.21
N LEU A 424 17.82 27.94 2.52
CA LEU A 424 17.32 26.61 2.82
C LEU A 424 17.31 25.76 1.55
N THR A 425 16.89 26.31 0.42
CA THR A 425 16.96 25.65 -0.89
C THR A 425 18.39 25.21 -1.22
N SER A 426 19.38 26.06 -0.99
CA SER A 426 20.80 25.70 -1.19
C SER A 426 21.29 24.58 -0.28
N CYS A 427 20.86 24.56 0.99
CA CYS A 427 21.16 23.46 1.91
C CYS A 427 20.53 22.14 1.42
N LEU A 428 19.26 22.17 0.99
CA LEU A 428 18.54 21.01 0.46
C LEU A 428 19.13 20.52 -0.86
N HIS A 429 19.56 21.43 -1.74
CA HIS A 429 20.28 21.08 -2.97
C HIS A 429 21.58 20.31 -2.64
N GLY A 430 22.36 20.79 -1.66
CA GLY A 430 23.54 20.07 -1.18
C GLY A 430 23.22 18.69 -0.59
N TYR A 431 22.03 18.50 -0.01
CA TYR A 431 21.54 17.20 0.41
C TYR A 431 21.16 16.29 -0.78
N VAL A 432 20.41 16.82 -1.77
CA VAL A 432 20.02 16.12 -3.00
C VAL A 432 21.24 15.54 -3.73
N ILE A 433 22.32 16.32 -3.84
CA ILE A 433 23.58 15.87 -4.46
C ILE A 433 24.22 14.75 -3.64
N ARG A 434 24.37 14.93 -2.33
CA ARG A 434 25.02 13.94 -1.45
C ARG A 434 24.22 12.64 -1.32
N GLY A 435 22.89 12.73 -1.39
CA GLY A 435 21.99 11.59 -1.34
C GLY A 435 21.85 10.83 -2.66
N GLY A 436 22.50 11.30 -3.74
CA GLY A 436 22.43 10.63 -5.04
C GLY A 436 21.09 10.76 -5.76
N PHE A 437 20.29 11.78 -5.44
CA PHE A 437 18.98 12.00 -6.05
C PHE A 437 19.03 12.74 -7.40
N THR A 438 20.23 13.06 -7.90
CA THR A 438 20.44 13.87 -9.11
C THR A 438 19.88 13.24 -10.39
N SER A 439 19.71 11.92 -10.41
CA SER A 439 19.11 11.20 -11.55
C SER A 439 17.59 11.07 -11.46
N ASN A 440 16.95 11.55 -10.39
CA ASN A 440 15.49 11.46 -10.21
C ASN A 440 14.80 12.70 -10.81
N SER A 441 14.02 12.50 -11.88
CA SER A 441 13.32 13.60 -12.58
C SER A 441 12.39 14.41 -11.69
N PHE A 442 11.69 13.77 -10.75
CA PHE A 442 10.76 14.48 -9.87
C PHE A 442 11.51 15.36 -8.86
N VAL A 443 12.61 14.86 -8.29
CA VAL A 443 13.46 15.67 -7.40
C VAL A 443 14.09 16.83 -8.16
N GLY A 444 14.61 16.59 -9.37
CA GLY A 444 15.16 17.65 -10.23
C GLY A 444 14.13 18.72 -10.58
N ALA A 445 12.93 18.30 -11.01
CA ALA A 445 11.83 19.22 -11.33
C ALA A 445 11.37 20.04 -10.12
N SER A 446 11.25 19.43 -8.94
CA SER A 446 10.91 20.14 -7.69
C SER A 446 12.02 21.09 -7.24
N LEU A 447 13.29 20.77 -7.50
CA LEU A 447 14.41 21.64 -7.17
C LEU A 447 14.45 22.89 -8.07
N ILE A 448 14.21 22.73 -9.37
CA ILE A 448 14.05 23.84 -10.33
C ILE A 448 12.92 24.77 -9.87
N GLU A 449 11.73 24.20 -9.58
CA GLU A 449 10.59 24.97 -9.10
C GLU A 449 10.89 25.69 -7.77
N CYS A 450 11.64 25.03 -6.86
CA CYS A 450 12.02 25.60 -5.58
C CYS A 450 12.90 26.84 -5.74
N TYR A 451 13.94 26.77 -6.56
CA TYR A 451 14.79 27.93 -6.86
C TYR A 451 14.02 29.05 -7.55
N ALA A 452 13.18 28.71 -8.54
CA ALA A 452 12.37 29.68 -9.26
C ALA A 452 11.40 30.42 -8.33
N LYS A 453 10.65 29.72 -7.48
CA LYS A 453 9.73 30.33 -6.49
C LYS A 453 10.45 31.11 -5.40
N CYS A 454 11.68 30.72 -5.04
CA CYS A 454 12.55 31.48 -4.14
C CYS A 454 13.20 32.71 -4.81
N GLY A 455 12.85 33.01 -6.07
CA GLY A 455 13.28 34.22 -6.78
C GLY A 455 14.63 34.10 -7.50
N SER A 456 15.23 32.90 -7.58
CA SER A 456 16.50 32.68 -8.28
C SER A 456 16.32 31.80 -9.51
N LEU A 457 15.98 32.45 -10.63
CA LEU A 457 15.88 31.77 -11.92
C LEU A 457 17.26 31.29 -12.43
N GLU A 458 18.33 32.03 -12.15
CA GLU A 458 19.69 31.67 -12.57
C GLU A 458 20.14 30.32 -11.97
N GLU A 459 19.85 30.07 -10.69
CA GLU A 459 20.16 28.78 -10.06
C GLU A 459 19.26 27.66 -10.59
N ALA A 460 18.00 27.98 -10.92
CA ALA A 460 17.09 27.03 -11.57
C ALA A 460 17.62 26.63 -12.97
N ASP A 461 18.14 27.58 -13.76
CA ASP A 461 18.82 27.33 -15.03
C ASP A 461 20.05 26.44 -14.86
N LYS A 462 20.91 26.72 -13.87
CA LYS A 462 22.10 25.88 -13.58
C LYS A 462 21.71 24.44 -13.24
N VAL A 463 20.68 24.26 -12.42
CA VAL A 463 20.15 22.93 -12.09
C VAL A 463 19.62 22.26 -13.35
N PHE A 464 18.80 22.96 -14.14
CA PHE A 464 18.26 22.43 -15.39
C PHE A 464 19.38 21.96 -16.33
N GLU A 465 20.36 22.81 -16.63
CA GLU A 465 21.47 22.47 -17.53
C GLU A 465 22.31 21.30 -17.00
N GLY A 466 22.50 21.20 -15.68
CA GLY A 466 23.24 20.11 -15.03
C GLY A 466 22.57 18.73 -15.08
N LEU A 467 21.27 18.63 -15.36
CA LEU A 467 20.57 17.35 -15.47
C LEU A 467 20.87 16.67 -16.82
N THR A 468 21.39 15.45 -16.81
CA THR A 468 21.78 14.73 -18.04
C THR A 468 20.58 14.17 -18.81
N ASP A 469 19.61 13.58 -18.11
CA ASP A 469 18.39 13.03 -18.70
C ASP A 469 17.18 13.90 -18.33
N LYS A 470 16.79 14.76 -19.27
CA LYS A 470 15.67 15.69 -19.11
C LYS A 470 14.41 15.10 -19.72
N ASP A 471 13.51 14.56 -18.90
CA ASP A 471 12.19 14.12 -19.35
C ASP A 471 11.19 15.29 -19.42
N VAL A 472 9.96 14.98 -19.83
CA VAL A 472 8.89 15.99 -19.99
C VAL A 472 8.64 16.78 -18.68
N VAL A 473 8.85 16.16 -17.51
CA VAL A 473 8.59 16.80 -16.21
C VAL A 473 9.62 17.89 -15.95
N ILE A 474 10.91 17.61 -16.23
CA ILE A 474 12.00 18.59 -16.08
C ILE A 474 11.81 19.78 -17.03
N TRP A 475 11.52 19.52 -18.32
CA TRP A 475 11.24 20.58 -19.29
C TRP A 475 10.03 21.44 -18.87
N SER A 476 8.94 20.80 -18.44
CA SER A 476 7.72 21.50 -18.01
C SER A 476 7.94 22.37 -16.77
N SER A 477 8.73 21.89 -15.79
CA SER A 477 9.11 22.68 -14.61
C SER A 477 9.88 23.95 -15.00
N MET A 478 10.78 23.85 -15.98
CA MET A 478 11.54 25.00 -16.45
C MET A 478 10.66 26.00 -17.24
N PHE A 479 9.74 25.52 -18.07
CA PHE A 479 8.76 26.41 -18.75
C PHE A 479 7.90 27.19 -17.74
N ALA A 480 7.42 26.51 -16.70
CA ALA A 480 6.66 27.14 -15.62
C ALA A 480 7.52 28.15 -14.85
N SER A 481 8.79 27.84 -14.59
CA SER A 481 9.74 28.72 -13.92
C SER A 481 9.96 30.03 -14.69
N TYR A 482 10.21 29.96 -16.00
CA TYR A 482 10.25 31.16 -16.84
C TYR A 482 8.93 31.95 -16.85
N GLY A 483 7.79 31.25 -16.83
CA GLY A 483 6.47 31.86 -16.75
C GLY A 483 6.24 32.69 -15.46
N ILE A 484 6.63 32.16 -14.30
CA ILE A 484 6.54 32.85 -13.00
C ILE A 484 7.39 34.12 -12.98
N HIS A 485 8.55 34.10 -13.64
CA HIS A 485 9.46 35.23 -13.77
C HIS A 485 9.09 36.20 -14.91
N GLY A 486 7.99 35.96 -15.61
CA GLY A 486 7.53 36.79 -16.73
C GLY A 486 8.42 36.70 -17.99
N GLN A 487 9.34 35.75 -18.06
CA GLN A 487 10.29 35.56 -19.16
C GLN A 487 9.73 34.60 -20.23
N ALA A 488 8.52 34.87 -20.72
CA ALA A 488 7.84 33.96 -21.64
C ALA A 488 8.59 33.73 -22.96
N ARG A 489 9.33 34.72 -23.47
CA ARG A 489 10.13 34.56 -24.69
C ARG A 489 11.22 33.50 -24.52
N GLU A 490 11.89 33.45 -23.36
CA GLU A 490 12.87 32.40 -23.07
C GLU A 490 12.21 31.03 -22.90
N SER A 491 11.00 30.98 -22.32
CA SER A 491 10.18 29.75 -22.28
C SER A 491 9.88 29.22 -23.69
N VAL A 492 9.54 30.12 -24.63
CA VAL A 492 9.32 29.77 -26.06
C VAL A 492 10.61 29.28 -26.73
N ASN A 493 11.73 29.97 -26.54
CA ASN A 493 13.04 29.54 -27.04
C ASN A 493 13.39 28.14 -26.51
N LEU A 494 13.16 27.91 -25.22
CA LEU A 494 13.40 26.64 -24.55
C LEU A 494 12.52 25.53 -25.16
N PHE A 495 11.28 25.81 -25.55
CA PHE A 495 10.40 24.82 -26.18
C PHE A 495 10.91 24.42 -27.56
N HIS A 496 11.38 25.38 -28.35
CA HIS A 496 12.02 25.06 -29.62
C HIS A 496 13.26 24.20 -29.39
N ARG A 497 14.08 24.51 -28.38
CA ARG A 497 15.24 23.68 -27.99
C ARG A 497 14.84 22.26 -27.58
N MET A 498 13.75 22.09 -26.83
CA MET A 498 13.18 20.77 -26.50
C MET A 498 12.86 19.97 -27.76
N VAL A 499 12.23 20.61 -28.76
CA VAL A 499 11.80 19.96 -30.00
C VAL A 499 12.97 19.65 -30.94
N THR A 500 14.02 20.48 -30.96
CA THR A 500 15.17 20.29 -31.87
C THR A 500 16.24 19.39 -31.28
N ASP A 501 16.56 19.55 -30.00
CA ASP A 501 17.77 19.00 -29.40
C ASP A 501 17.49 17.77 -28.53
N SER A 502 16.22 17.44 -28.29
CA SER A 502 15.83 16.29 -27.47
C SER A 502 14.92 15.31 -28.23
N THR A 503 14.91 14.05 -27.79
CA THR A 503 13.98 13.02 -28.28
C THR A 503 12.61 13.08 -27.60
N VAL A 504 12.42 14.02 -26.67
CA VAL A 504 11.25 14.10 -25.82
C VAL A 504 10.09 14.76 -26.56
N ARG A 505 8.97 14.05 -26.65
CA ARG A 505 7.77 14.57 -27.32
C ARG A 505 6.94 15.44 -26.37
N PRO A 506 6.60 16.69 -26.75
CA PRO A 506 5.65 17.51 -25.99
C PRO A 506 4.33 16.80 -25.73
N ASN A 507 3.84 16.91 -24.49
CA ASN A 507 2.55 16.38 -24.07
C ASN A 507 1.64 17.50 -23.55
N LYS A 508 0.47 17.14 -23.02
CA LYS A 508 -0.50 18.12 -22.49
C LYS A 508 0.11 18.99 -21.38
N VAL A 509 0.92 18.44 -20.48
CA VAL A 509 1.57 19.19 -19.40
C VAL A 509 2.58 20.20 -19.94
N THR A 510 3.32 19.84 -21.00
CA THR A 510 4.21 20.75 -21.71
C THR A 510 3.44 21.97 -22.25
N PHE A 511 2.34 21.71 -22.96
CA PHE A 511 1.49 22.77 -23.51
C PHE A 511 0.82 23.61 -22.43
N LEU A 512 0.40 23.01 -21.31
CA LEU A 512 -0.14 23.74 -20.18
C LEU A 512 0.89 24.75 -19.64
N SER A 513 2.15 24.33 -19.48
CA SER A 513 3.21 25.13 -18.88
C SER A 513 3.63 26.31 -19.78
N ILE A 514 3.78 26.07 -21.09
CA ILE A 514 4.13 27.14 -22.04
C ILE A 514 2.98 28.12 -22.27
N LEU A 515 1.73 27.64 -22.35
CA LEU A 515 0.55 28.51 -22.46
C LEU A 515 0.41 29.40 -21.22
N ALA A 516 0.68 28.86 -20.02
CA ALA A 516 0.67 29.64 -18.79
C ALA A 516 1.73 30.75 -18.82
N ALA A 517 2.94 30.44 -19.32
CA ALA A 517 3.99 31.43 -19.51
C ALA A 517 3.55 32.54 -20.49
N CYS A 518 2.95 32.18 -21.64
CA CYS A 518 2.37 33.14 -22.58
C CYS A 518 1.28 34.00 -21.93
N SER A 519 0.37 33.42 -21.14
CA SER A 519 -0.67 34.15 -20.41
C SER A 519 -0.09 35.17 -19.44
N HIS A 520 0.92 34.77 -18.64
CA HIS A 520 1.54 35.66 -17.67
C HIS A 520 2.29 36.84 -18.30
N ALA A 521 2.88 36.66 -19.48
CA ALA A 521 3.56 37.72 -20.22
C ALA A 521 2.66 38.47 -21.23
N GLY A 522 1.42 38.04 -21.43
CA GLY A 522 0.49 38.64 -22.40
C GLY A 522 0.84 38.37 -23.88
N LEU A 523 1.54 37.28 -24.18
CA LEU A 523 1.90 36.88 -25.55
C LEU A 523 0.72 36.18 -26.25
N VAL A 524 -0.24 36.97 -26.74
CA VAL A 524 -1.50 36.45 -27.31
C VAL A 524 -1.28 35.63 -28.56
N GLU A 525 -0.46 36.13 -29.49
CA GLU A 525 -0.23 35.47 -30.79
C GLU A 525 0.46 34.12 -30.59
N GLU A 526 1.56 34.09 -29.84
CA GLU A 526 2.29 32.85 -29.53
C GLU A 526 1.41 31.88 -28.73
N GLY A 527 0.61 32.36 -27.77
CA GLY A 527 -0.30 31.51 -27.00
C GLY A 527 -1.35 30.80 -27.87
N ILE A 528 -1.94 31.52 -28.83
CA ILE A 528 -2.89 30.93 -29.80
C ILE A 528 -2.17 29.96 -30.73
N GLU A 529 -0.95 30.28 -31.17
CA GLU A 529 -0.14 29.38 -32.00
C GLU A 529 0.15 28.06 -31.28
N PHE A 530 0.59 28.09 -30.02
CA PHE A 530 0.83 26.88 -29.23
C PHE A 530 -0.45 26.06 -29.00
N PHE A 531 -1.59 26.71 -28.78
CA PHE A 531 -2.87 26.03 -28.63
C PHE A 531 -3.27 25.29 -29.92
N ASN A 532 -3.11 25.94 -31.08
CA ASN A 532 -3.34 25.31 -32.38
C ASN A 532 -2.32 24.19 -32.65
N MET A 533 -1.05 24.38 -32.27
CA MET A 533 -0.01 23.35 -32.40
C MET A 533 -0.36 22.10 -31.59
N MET A 534 -0.86 22.27 -30.36
CA MET A 534 -1.35 21.18 -29.51
C MET A 534 -2.44 20.36 -30.21
N LEU A 535 -3.44 21.05 -30.78
CA LEU A 535 -4.59 20.43 -31.44
C LEU A 535 -4.23 19.74 -32.76
N TYR A 536 -3.56 20.45 -33.67
CA TYR A 536 -3.43 20.01 -35.05
C TYR A 536 -2.13 19.27 -35.32
N LYS A 537 -1.01 19.69 -34.73
CA LYS A 537 0.31 19.07 -34.94
C LYS A 537 0.52 17.87 -34.01
N TYR A 538 0.20 18.03 -32.72
CA TYR A 538 0.42 16.98 -31.73
C TYR A 538 -0.82 16.11 -31.47
N GLN A 539 -2.00 16.50 -31.97
CA GLN A 539 -3.26 15.77 -31.81
C GLN A 539 -3.60 15.50 -30.34
N LEU A 540 -3.31 16.47 -29.49
CA LEU A 540 -3.57 16.40 -28.06
C LEU A 540 -4.87 17.14 -27.75
N MET A 541 -5.86 16.40 -27.23
CA MET A 541 -7.14 17.00 -26.82
C MET A 541 -6.95 17.91 -25.59
N PRO A 542 -7.35 19.20 -25.66
CA PRO A 542 -7.23 20.13 -24.55
C PRO A 542 -8.14 19.74 -23.39
N GLU A 543 -7.62 19.94 -22.18
CA GLU A 543 -8.39 19.80 -20.94
C GLU A 543 -8.89 21.18 -20.46
N SER A 544 -9.84 21.19 -19.53
CA SER A 544 -10.43 22.44 -19.00
C SER A 544 -9.39 23.48 -18.58
N LYS A 545 -8.24 23.04 -18.03
CA LYS A 545 -7.14 23.93 -17.64
C LYS A 545 -6.50 24.67 -18.82
N HIS A 546 -6.38 24.02 -19.99
CA HIS A 546 -5.82 24.66 -21.18
C HIS A 546 -6.76 25.76 -21.69
N TYR A 547 -8.08 25.49 -21.73
CA TYR A 547 -9.08 26.49 -22.10
C TYR A 547 -9.07 27.67 -21.12
N ALA A 548 -8.97 27.41 -19.81
CA ALA A 548 -8.91 28.46 -18.80
C ALA A 548 -7.69 29.38 -19.00
N ILE A 549 -6.53 28.85 -19.40
CA ILE A 549 -5.34 29.65 -19.69
C ILE A 549 -5.53 30.54 -20.92
N ILE A 550 -6.18 30.06 -21.98
CA ILE A 550 -6.48 30.89 -23.17
C ILE A 550 -7.45 32.02 -22.83
N VAL A 551 -8.47 31.72 -22.01
CA VAL A 551 -9.40 32.73 -21.52
C VAL A 551 -8.71 33.74 -20.60
N ASP A 552 -7.80 33.29 -19.72
CA ASP A 552 -6.97 34.18 -18.89
C ASP A 552 -6.06 35.06 -19.75
N LEU A 553 -5.42 34.50 -20.79
CA LEU A 553 -4.55 35.23 -21.72
C LEU A 553 -5.30 36.35 -22.45
N LEU A 554 -6.45 36.03 -23.07
CA LEU A 554 -7.31 37.03 -23.74
C LEU A 554 -7.91 38.02 -22.73
N GLY A 555 -8.28 37.53 -21.55
CA GLY A 555 -8.83 38.34 -20.48
C GLY A 555 -7.84 39.36 -19.95
N ARG A 556 -6.57 39.00 -19.75
CA ARG A 556 -5.51 39.91 -19.28
C ARG A 556 -5.22 41.02 -20.28
N THR A 557 -5.29 40.74 -21.57
CA THR A 557 -5.06 41.74 -22.63
C THR A 557 -6.29 42.60 -22.94
N GLY A 558 -7.42 42.37 -22.28
CA GLY A 558 -8.65 43.15 -22.42
C GLY A 558 -9.56 42.70 -23.56
N GLU A 559 -9.22 41.60 -24.23
CA GLU A 559 -9.96 41.01 -25.36
C GLU A 559 -11.16 40.17 -24.86
N LEU A 560 -12.00 40.73 -23.97
CA LEU A 560 -13.07 40.02 -23.27
C LEU A 560 -14.13 39.44 -24.21
N ASP A 561 -14.47 40.15 -25.30
CA ASP A 561 -15.43 39.66 -26.29
C ASP A 561 -14.90 38.41 -27.02
N LYS A 562 -13.60 38.40 -27.36
CA LYS A 562 -12.96 37.22 -27.95
C LYS A 562 -12.92 36.07 -26.95
N ALA A 563 -12.65 36.34 -25.68
CA ALA A 563 -12.67 35.34 -24.62
C ALA A 563 -14.06 34.72 -24.46
N MET A 564 -15.13 35.53 -24.45
CA MET A 564 -16.51 35.06 -24.37
C MET A 564 -16.91 34.26 -25.62
N CYS A 565 -16.53 34.72 -26.81
CA CYS A 565 -16.74 33.99 -28.06
C CYS A 565 -16.05 32.61 -28.04
N PHE A 566 -14.81 32.55 -27.55
CA PHE A 566 -14.06 31.31 -27.41
C PHE A 566 -14.74 30.31 -26.46
N ILE A 567 -15.27 30.78 -25.32
CA ILE A 567 -16.06 29.95 -24.41
C ILE A 567 -17.31 29.39 -25.08
N ASN A 568 -18.04 30.22 -25.83
CA ASN A 568 -19.27 29.80 -26.52
C ASN A 568 -19.02 28.77 -27.64
N GLN A 569 -17.80 28.73 -28.19
CA GLN A 569 -17.39 27.75 -29.21
C GLN A 569 -16.95 26.40 -28.60
N MET A 570 -16.84 26.30 -27.27
CA MET A 570 -16.47 25.05 -26.61
C MET A 570 -17.60 24.01 -26.76
N GLN A 571 -17.28 22.86 -27.37
CA GLN A 571 -18.23 21.75 -27.55
C GLN A 571 -18.45 20.93 -26.27
N SER A 572 -17.66 21.18 -25.22
CA SER A 572 -17.73 20.49 -23.93
C SER A 572 -18.28 21.42 -22.84
N GLN A 573 -18.83 20.85 -21.78
CA GLN A 573 -19.33 21.63 -20.65
C GLN A 573 -18.20 22.50 -20.06
N VAL A 574 -18.44 23.81 -20.03
CA VAL A 574 -17.47 24.80 -19.56
C VAL A 574 -17.32 24.67 -18.04
N GLY A 575 -16.13 24.26 -17.58
CA GLY A 575 -15.86 24.11 -16.16
C GLY A 575 -15.69 25.44 -15.42
N ALA A 576 -15.88 25.42 -14.10
CA ALA A 576 -15.76 26.60 -13.23
C ALA A 576 -14.44 27.38 -13.37
N HIS A 577 -13.34 26.70 -13.70
CA HIS A 577 -12.02 27.32 -13.87
C HIS A 577 -11.98 28.32 -15.03
N VAL A 578 -12.69 28.02 -16.12
CA VAL A 578 -12.76 28.87 -17.32
C VAL A 578 -13.60 30.11 -17.03
N TRP A 579 -14.77 29.93 -16.42
CA TRP A 579 -15.60 31.05 -15.97
C TRP A 579 -14.91 31.92 -14.92
N GLY A 580 -14.15 31.31 -14.00
CA GLY A 580 -13.35 32.02 -13.01
C GLY A 580 -12.28 32.91 -13.63
N ALA A 581 -11.57 32.43 -14.65
CA ALA A 581 -10.59 33.23 -15.41
C ALA A 581 -11.25 34.44 -16.08
N LEU A 582 -12.38 34.24 -16.78
CA LEU A 582 -13.12 35.33 -17.41
C LEU A 582 -13.65 36.34 -16.38
N PHE A 583 -14.20 35.86 -15.27
CA PHE A 583 -14.74 36.71 -14.21
C PHE A 583 -13.64 37.55 -13.55
N GLY A 584 -12.46 36.95 -13.33
CA GLY A 584 -11.25 37.65 -12.88
C GLY A 584 -10.79 38.74 -13.85
N ALA A 585 -10.85 38.47 -15.16
CA ALA A 585 -10.51 39.47 -16.19
C ALA A 585 -11.52 40.60 -16.27
N CYS A 586 -12.83 40.31 -16.15
CA CYS A 586 -13.88 41.32 -16.12
C CYS A 586 -13.72 42.29 -14.93
N ARG A 587 -13.15 41.81 -13.82
CA ARG A 587 -12.81 42.67 -12.67
C ARG A 587 -11.72 43.67 -13.00
N ILE A 588 -10.70 43.23 -13.75
CA ILE A 588 -9.55 44.06 -14.12
C ILE A 588 -9.98 45.15 -15.11
N HIS A 589 -10.78 44.77 -16.12
CA HIS A 589 -11.21 45.67 -17.20
C HIS A 589 -12.59 46.31 -16.98
N GLN A 590 -13.20 46.08 -15.81
CA GLN A 590 -14.46 46.69 -15.37
C GLN A 590 -15.65 46.48 -16.33
N ASN A 591 -15.75 45.29 -16.95
CA ASN A 591 -16.88 44.95 -17.81
C ASN A 591 -17.97 44.20 -17.01
N ALA A 592 -19.02 44.93 -16.61
CA ALA A 592 -20.10 44.39 -15.78
C ALA A 592 -20.98 43.37 -16.51
N GLU A 593 -21.23 43.54 -17.81
CA GLU A 593 -22.14 42.66 -18.58
C GLU A 593 -21.56 41.24 -18.73
N ILE A 594 -20.31 41.12 -19.19
CA ILE A 594 -19.63 39.82 -19.32
C ILE A 594 -19.34 39.24 -17.92
N GLY A 595 -19.01 40.11 -16.96
CA GLY A 595 -18.77 39.72 -15.56
C GLY A 595 -20.01 39.07 -14.92
N GLU A 596 -21.19 39.62 -15.16
CA GLU A 596 -22.46 39.05 -14.70
C GLU A 596 -22.74 37.67 -15.31
N ALA A 597 -22.54 37.51 -16.61
CA ALA A 597 -22.70 36.22 -17.29
C ALA A 597 -21.75 35.15 -16.69
N ALA A 598 -20.49 35.51 -16.45
CA ALA A 598 -19.52 34.61 -15.84
C ALA A 598 -19.88 34.24 -14.39
N ALA A 599 -20.32 35.22 -13.58
CA ALA A 599 -20.73 35.01 -12.20
C ALA A 599 -21.95 34.09 -12.08
N ARG A 600 -22.97 34.27 -12.94
CA ARG A 600 -24.17 33.42 -12.94
C ARG A 600 -23.83 31.96 -13.25
N ASN A 601 -22.91 31.70 -14.17
CA ASN A 601 -22.44 30.34 -14.46
C ASN A 601 -21.62 29.77 -13.29
N LEU A 602 -20.76 30.56 -12.65
CA LEU A 602 -20.00 30.12 -11.46
C LEU A 602 -20.92 29.74 -10.28
N LEU A 603 -21.98 30.51 -10.04
CA LEU A 603 -22.95 30.25 -8.98
C LEU A 603 -23.79 28.99 -9.21
N GLN A 604 -23.87 28.46 -10.44
CA GLN A 604 -24.46 27.14 -10.69
C GLN A 604 -23.56 26.01 -10.19
N PHE A 605 -22.24 26.21 -10.18
CA PHE A 605 -21.27 25.24 -9.64
C PHE A 605 -21.16 25.33 -8.12
N ASP A 606 -21.09 26.54 -7.58
CA ASP A 606 -20.99 26.79 -6.14
C ASP A 606 -21.92 27.96 -5.74
N PRO A 607 -23.17 27.66 -5.39
CA PRO A 607 -24.18 28.67 -5.02
C PRO A 607 -23.86 29.46 -3.75
N ASP A 608 -22.91 28.99 -2.93
CA ASP A 608 -22.64 29.55 -1.61
C ASP A 608 -21.24 30.17 -1.52
N HIS A 609 -20.55 30.32 -2.66
CA HIS A 609 -19.26 30.98 -2.73
C HIS A 609 -19.38 32.51 -2.53
N ALA A 610 -19.15 32.97 -1.30
CA ALA A 610 -19.24 34.38 -0.90
C ALA A 610 -18.43 35.33 -1.81
N GLY A 611 -17.27 34.87 -2.30
CA GLY A 611 -16.39 35.68 -3.14
C GLY A 611 -17.01 36.09 -4.47
N TYR A 612 -17.88 35.27 -5.07
CA TYR A 612 -18.51 35.59 -6.35
C TYR A 612 -19.55 36.69 -6.21
N TYR A 613 -20.39 36.60 -5.16
CA TYR A 613 -21.35 37.65 -4.82
C TYR A 613 -20.68 38.99 -4.50
N ILE A 614 -19.60 38.97 -3.70
CA ILE A 614 -18.87 40.19 -3.33
C ILE A 614 -18.26 40.85 -4.58
N LEU A 615 -17.64 40.05 -5.44
CA LEU A 615 -16.99 40.58 -6.62
C LEU A 615 -18.01 41.16 -7.62
N LEU A 616 -19.13 40.47 -7.86
CA LEU A 616 -20.20 40.97 -8.73
C LEU A 616 -20.85 42.24 -8.18
N SER A 617 -21.12 42.29 -6.87
CA SER A 617 -21.63 43.50 -6.18
C SER A 617 -20.69 44.70 -6.37
N ASN A 618 -19.37 44.47 -6.30
CA ASN A 618 -18.40 45.54 -6.54
C ASN A 618 -18.40 46.00 -8.01
N MET A 619 -18.60 45.10 -8.98
CA MET A 619 -18.72 45.48 -10.40
C MET A 619 -19.96 46.34 -10.63
N TYR A 620 -21.12 45.97 -10.08
CA TYR A 620 -22.34 46.78 -10.18
C TYR A 620 -22.21 48.15 -9.53
N ALA A 621 -21.54 48.24 -8.39
CA ALA A 621 -21.27 49.52 -7.75
C ALA A 621 -20.40 50.45 -8.62
N VAL A 622 -19.40 49.90 -9.34
CA VAL A 622 -18.57 50.66 -10.28
C VAL A 622 -19.37 51.12 -11.50
N ASP A 623 -20.31 50.30 -11.97
CA ASP A 623 -21.19 50.59 -13.11
C ASP A 623 -22.40 51.48 -12.74
N GLY A 624 -22.49 51.96 -11.50
CA GLY A 624 -23.58 52.82 -11.00
C GLY A 624 -24.91 52.10 -10.73
N LYS A 625 -24.95 50.77 -10.79
CA LYS A 625 -26.11 49.92 -10.50
C LYS A 625 -26.21 49.62 -9.00
N TRP A 626 -26.52 50.64 -8.21
CA TRP A 626 -26.50 50.56 -6.74
C TRP A 626 -27.56 49.63 -6.16
N ASP A 627 -28.73 49.52 -6.81
CA ASP A 627 -29.82 48.65 -6.36
C ASP A 627 -29.42 47.16 -6.47
N ASP A 628 -28.89 46.74 -7.62
CA ASP A 628 -28.40 45.36 -7.85
C ASP A 628 -27.24 45.02 -6.89
N ALA A 629 -26.34 45.98 -6.64
CA ALA A 629 -25.25 45.81 -5.68
C ALA A 629 -25.76 45.62 -4.24
N ALA A 630 -26.85 46.31 -3.86
CA ALA A 630 -27.48 46.20 -2.55
C ALA A 630 -28.23 44.88 -2.38
N GLU A 631 -28.88 44.39 -3.43
CA GLU A 631 -29.56 43.09 -3.45
C GLU A 631 -28.56 41.95 -3.21
N LEU A 632 -27.45 41.91 -3.95
CA LEU A 632 -26.41 40.89 -3.76
C LEU A 632 -25.80 40.93 -2.34
N ARG A 633 -25.62 42.12 -1.76
CA ARG A 633 -25.12 42.26 -0.38
C ARG A 633 -26.13 41.80 0.67
N SER A 634 -27.41 41.93 0.38
CA SER A 634 -28.49 41.42 1.23
C SER A 634 -28.53 39.88 1.15
N ALA A 635 -28.41 39.31 -0.04
CA ALA A 635 -28.33 37.86 -0.25
C ALA A 635 -27.14 37.21 0.50
N ILE A 636 -25.97 37.86 0.54
CA ILE A 636 -24.81 37.41 1.35
C ILE A 636 -25.19 37.30 2.84
N LYS A 637 -25.91 38.28 3.38
CA LYS A 637 -26.31 38.32 4.79
C LYS A 637 -27.39 37.28 5.10
N GLU A 638 -28.39 37.16 4.24
CA GLU A 638 -29.48 36.18 4.41
C GLU A 638 -28.95 34.75 4.38
N LYS A 639 -28.04 34.44 3.45
CA LYS A 639 -27.37 33.15 3.36
C LYS A 639 -26.27 32.92 4.41
N GLN A 640 -25.98 33.90 5.27
CA GLN A 640 -24.89 33.86 6.26
C GLN A 640 -23.52 33.49 5.68
N LEU A 641 -23.24 33.90 4.43
CA LEU A 641 -22.00 33.52 3.75
C LEU A 641 -20.80 34.24 4.40
N LYS A 642 -19.77 33.48 4.80
CA LYS A 642 -18.57 34.03 5.42
C LYS A 642 -17.58 34.50 4.36
N LYS A 643 -17.09 35.73 4.51
CA LYS A 643 -15.98 36.25 3.69
C LYS A 643 -14.69 35.53 4.08
N ILE A 644 -14.06 34.87 3.11
CA ILE A 644 -12.70 34.36 3.26
C ILE A 644 -11.74 35.56 3.20
N THR A 645 -11.03 35.85 4.28
CA THR A 645 -10.01 36.90 4.31
C THR A 645 -8.74 36.42 3.61
N GLY A 646 -8.27 37.16 2.59
CA GLY A 646 -6.97 36.90 1.99
C GLY A 646 -5.86 37.24 2.99
N HIS A 647 -4.94 36.32 3.20
CA HIS A 647 -3.73 36.53 3.99
C HIS A 647 -2.53 36.67 3.05
N SER A 648 -1.78 37.76 3.16
CA SER A 648 -0.47 37.89 2.53
C SER A 648 0.60 37.58 3.58
N VAL A 649 1.51 36.67 3.25
CA VAL A 649 2.68 36.34 4.09
C VAL A 649 3.87 37.26 3.75
N VAL A 650 3.73 38.10 2.72
CA VAL A 650 4.73 39.12 2.36
C VAL A 650 4.59 40.28 3.35
N ARG A 651 5.49 40.32 4.35
CA ARG A 651 5.79 41.58 5.04
C ARG A 651 6.50 42.48 4.03
N LEU A 652 5.79 43.52 3.57
CA LEU A 652 6.35 44.62 2.77
C LEU A 652 7.50 45.31 3.51
#